data_AF-A0A2I0N5Q1-F1
#
_entry.id   AF-A0A2I0N5Q1-F1
#
_cell.length_a   1.000
_cell.length_b   1.000
_cell.length_c   1.000
_cell.angle_alpha   90.00
_cell.angle_beta   90.00
_cell.angle_gamma   90.00
#
_symmetry.space_group_name_H-M   'P 1'
#
loop_
_entity.id
_entity.type
_entity.pdbx_description
1 polymer ?
#
loop_
_entity_poly.entity_id
_entity_poly.type
_entity_poly.pdbx_seq_one_letter_code
_entity_poly.pdbx_strand_id
1 'polypeptide(L)'
;MPWPIQIGISRNRASRFRLAGKCAYGGEVMPEIALKGCTPEPLMNYLKALGVLRLVSEQKDKNAKGCWRNGVFWLRSRMDQEDLVRFFLEEYRPTPIVAPWNGGSGFYIKWDDKKKGFKRRESTTAIERIAGSTSDRLQSYREAIKSIKNALSRMATELNLAVALAGKTKKEKKDFLDRVLVFESEGRTLSFEKVDKDDFIAKLRSAVLTDDSLCWLDTALVLTSDRKKNRHESPMLGSGGNVGNSDFSTMFVQMILVLMDGGVTSDEARLFLVSALLGTPIPTLHNLAIGQFDPGKAGGANQTHGFEGGSEANPWDYVLMCEGALLIAGSITRRTETSSAGASFPFTVRSTGVGYGSAGRENSRGETWLPLWKQPARLVEIKAFFSEGRAEIRGKPAYNGLDFARAIAMLGVDRGISNFVRYGYQERFGQSFLAVPLGHFDVIARPEVDLIREVDRWLGRFRSAASDSKTRKAPPRFKSALRRIESAIFDFCQFGGTTRFGEILCALGQAERELALMGGKVGHDNKVEPLSRLSPEWLEAANDGSVEFELALALSSVWDPERKVGPLRSNLESITWFKHPDWKGYAAWATRQKSVVWTSTDLIANLVEVLERRMLDSSRSNCETVPLAGRHKVSLNAISAFIAGEVDDARIEELLWGMILIDHTKSCQGLQYNESEAPPIPRAYALLKLLFLPDELETKIGKVRIKPEARILSLMRAGRADEACTIAARRLRISKVIPMPHGRIAPRDGDWGEATECVDPRRLAAALLFPINKDSIEYLKHQVIRPEKDIEGS
;
A
#
# COMPACT_ATOMS: atom_id res chain seq x y z
N MET A 1 -35.58 -10.63 -24.09
CA MET A 1 -34.59 -11.71 -24.30
C MET A 1 -34.29 -11.80 -25.80
N PRO A 2 -33.09 -12.20 -26.26
CA PRO A 2 -31.77 -11.99 -25.66
C PRO A 2 -30.61 -11.67 -26.67
N TRP A 3 -29.68 -10.77 -26.24
CA TRP A 3 -28.19 -10.84 -26.31
C TRP A 3 -27.44 -10.63 -27.65
N PRO A 4 -26.12 -10.29 -27.66
CA PRO A 4 -25.26 -9.72 -26.59
C PRO A 4 -24.42 -8.48 -27.02
N ILE A 5 -24.05 -7.67 -26.03
CA ILE A 5 -22.99 -6.66 -26.15
C ILE A 5 -21.63 -7.39 -26.11
N GLN A 6 -20.86 -7.21 -27.18
CA GLN A 6 -19.50 -7.71 -27.31
C GLN A 6 -18.55 -6.93 -26.40
N ILE A 7 -17.86 -7.67 -25.55
CA ILE A 7 -16.66 -7.24 -24.81
C ILE A 7 -15.54 -7.03 -25.84
N GLY A 8 -14.94 -5.83 -25.89
CA GLY A 8 -13.91 -5.52 -26.87
C GLY A 8 -13.10 -4.25 -26.59
N ILE A 9 -11.99 -4.42 -25.88
CA ILE A 9 -10.65 -3.92 -26.21
C ILE A 9 -10.45 -2.38 -26.30
N SER A 10 -9.68 -1.91 -25.32
CA SER A 10 -8.78 -0.74 -25.33
C SER A 10 -8.29 -0.34 -26.73
N ARG A 11 -8.67 0.87 -27.17
CA ARG A 11 -7.89 1.68 -28.12
C ARG A 11 -7.90 3.13 -27.69
N ASN A 12 -6.75 3.57 -27.19
CA ASN A 12 -6.35 4.97 -27.09
C ASN A 12 -6.55 5.69 -28.44
N ARG A 13 -7.39 6.73 -28.45
CA ARG A 13 -7.28 7.84 -29.41
C ARG A 13 -7.41 9.15 -28.66
N ALA A 14 -6.27 9.80 -28.44
CA ALA A 14 -6.19 11.20 -28.09
C ALA A 14 -6.91 12.03 -29.17
N SER A 15 -7.96 12.75 -28.78
CA SER A 15 -8.56 13.79 -29.62
C SER A 15 -8.23 15.16 -29.02
N ARG A 16 -7.57 15.97 -29.86
CA ARG A 16 -7.12 17.33 -29.57
C ARG A 16 -8.32 18.23 -29.32
N PHE A 17 -8.30 18.93 -28.19
CA PHE A 17 -9.19 20.07 -27.93
C PHE A 17 -8.85 21.23 -28.88
N ARG A 18 -9.85 21.76 -29.60
CA ARG A 18 -9.84 23.13 -30.12
C ARG A 18 -10.67 24.01 -29.20
N LEU A 19 -10.05 25.09 -28.74
CA LEU A 19 -10.67 26.21 -28.06
C LEU A 19 -11.41 27.12 -29.06
N ALA A 20 -12.42 27.79 -28.51
CA ALA A 20 -13.14 28.99 -28.99
C ALA A 20 -14.35 28.79 -29.92
N GLY A 21 -15.49 29.29 -29.43
CA GLY A 21 -16.71 29.50 -30.20
C GLY A 21 -17.92 29.74 -29.30
N LYS A 22 -18.12 30.99 -28.85
CA LYS A 22 -19.36 31.45 -28.21
C LYS A 22 -20.56 31.12 -29.10
N CYS A 23 -21.56 30.41 -28.55
CA CYS A 23 -22.95 30.50 -28.99
C CYS A 23 -23.85 30.33 -27.77
N ALA A 24 -24.58 31.39 -27.45
CA ALA A 24 -25.56 31.44 -26.38
C ALA A 24 -26.91 30.89 -26.88
N TYR A 25 -27.49 29.95 -26.13
CA TYR A 25 -28.93 29.69 -26.10
C TYR A 25 -29.32 29.19 -24.69
N GLY A 26 -29.94 30.06 -23.90
CA GLY A 26 -30.99 29.73 -22.91
C GLY A 26 -30.76 28.71 -21.79
N GLY A 27 -29.52 28.40 -21.39
CA GLY A 27 -29.29 27.57 -20.19
C GLY A 27 -29.22 28.42 -18.92
N GLU A 28 -30.09 28.19 -17.93
CA GLU A 28 -29.93 28.70 -16.57
C GLU A 28 -28.47 28.46 -16.11
N VAL A 29 -27.73 29.54 -15.87
CA VAL A 29 -26.38 29.45 -15.29
C VAL A 29 -26.56 29.05 -13.83
N MET A 30 -26.43 27.76 -13.53
CA MET A 30 -26.49 27.27 -12.16
C MET A 30 -25.27 27.77 -11.37
N PRO A 31 -25.46 28.48 -10.23
CA PRO A 31 -24.36 28.91 -9.38
C PRO A 31 -23.51 27.73 -8.88
N GLU A 32 -22.22 27.98 -8.69
CA GLU A 32 -21.29 27.08 -8.03
C GLU A 32 -20.84 27.70 -6.69
N ILE A 33 -21.05 26.98 -5.60
CA ILE A 33 -20.73 27.41 -4.24
C ILE A 33 -19.53 26.61 -3.74
N ALA A 34 -18.46 27.30 -3.35
CA ALA A 34 -17.30 26.68 -2.70
C ALA A 34 -17.59 26.51 -1.19
N LEU A 35 -17.80 25.27 -0.75
CA LEU A 35 -18.05 24.94 0.65
C LEU A 35 -16.73 24.79 1.39
N LYS A 36 -16.06 25.90 1.73
CA LYS A 36 -14.72 25.89 2.33
C LYS A 36 -14.62 25.15 3.67
N GLY A 37 -15.73 24.97 4.39
CA GLY A 37 -15.77 24.12 5.58
C GLY A 37 -15.78 22.62 5.27
N CYS A 38 -16.01 22.23 4.02
CA CYS A 38 -16.07 20.86 3.52
C CYS A 38 -14.76 20.50 2.79
N THR A 39 -13.77 20.06 3.56
CA THR A 39 -12.47 19.57 3.07
C THR A 39 -12.41 18.04 3.04
N PRO A 40 -11.50 17.42 2.25
CA PRO A 40 -11.31 15.98 2.24
C PRO A 40 -10.89 15.40 3.57
N GLU A 41 -10.20 16.17 4.43
CA GLU A 41 -9.72 15.80 5.76
C GLU A 41 -10.08 16.88 6.79
N PRO A 42 -10.47 16.51 8.04
CA PRO A 42 -10.64 15.15 8.56
C PRO A 42 -11.89 14.44 8.01
N LEU A 43 -12.09 13.16 8.36
CA LEU A 43 -13.20 12.34 7.87
C LEU A 43 -14.58 12.99 8.09
N MET A 44 -14.76 13.71 9.21
CA MET A 44 -15.98 14.48 9.49
C MET A 44 -16.32 15.47 8.37
N ASN A 45 -15.33 16.18 7.83
CA ASN A 45 -15.55 17.19 6.79
C ASN A 45 -15.91 16.56 5.44
N TYR A 46 -15.31 15.41 5.11
CA TYR A 46 -15.66 14.65 3.92
C TYR A 46 -17.12 14.18 3.97
N LEU A 47 -17.52 13.57 5.09
CA LEU A 47 -18.89 13.10 5.28
C LEU A 47 -19.88 14.26 5.31
N LYS A 48 -19.56 15.38 5.97
CA LYS A 48 -20.36 16.60 5.91
C LYS A 48 -20.61 17.07 4.48
N ALA A 49 -19.58 17.07 3.63
CA ALA A 49 -19.71 17.45 2.22
C ALA A 49 -20.74 16.59 1.48
N LEU A 50 -20.69 15.27 1.72
CA LEU A 50 -21.64 14.31 1.18
C LEU A 50 -23.06 14.52 1.73
N GLY A 51 -23.18 14.84 3.03
CA GLY A 51 -24.45 15.15 3.68
C GLY A 51 -25.11 16.38 3.07
N VAL A 52 -24.34 17.45 2.84
CA VAL A 52 -24.84 18.66 2.18
C VAL A 52 -25.37 18.35 0.78
N LEU A 53 -24.60 17.65 -0.05
CA LEU A 53 -25.06 17.29 -1.40
C LEU A 53 -26.30 16.41 -1.36
N ARG A 54 -26.34 15.42 -0.46
CA ARG A 54 -27.47 14.50 -0.33
C ARG A 54 -28.74 15.26 0.03
N LEU A 55 -28.70 16.09 1.08
CA LEU A 55 -29.86 16.81 1.58
C LEU A 55 -30.39 17.83 0.57
N VAL A 56 -29.50 18.59 -0.07
CA VAL A 56 -29.90 19.50 -1.16
C VAL A 56 -30.54 18.72 -2.31
N SER A 57 -29.94 17.60 -2.72
CA SER A 57 -30.45 16.79 -3.83
C SER A 57 -31.79 16.13 -3.54
N GLU A 58 -32.03 15.67 -2.32
CA GLU A 58 -33.25 14.97 -1.94
C GLU A 58 -34.40 15.93 -1.62
N GLN A 59 -34.11 17.07 -0.98
CA GLN A 59 -35.15 17.93 -0.41
C GLN A 59 -35.41 19.22 -1.20
N LYS A 60 -34.47 19.68 -2.04
CA LYS A 60 -34.58 21.00 -2.69
C LYS A 60 -34.30 21.02 -4.20
N ASP A 61 -33.20 20.43 -4.65
CA ASP A 61 -32.75 20.45 -6.04
C ASP A 61 -32.19 19.08 -6.49
N LYS A 62 -33.06 18.25 -7.09
CA LYS A 62 -32.71 16.92 -7.61
C LYS A 62 -31.58 16.93 -8.65
N ASN A 63 -31.27 18.07 -9.26
CA ASN A 63 -30.23 18.22 -10.26
C ASN A 63 -28.90 18.71 -9.69
N ALA A 64 -28.83 18.96 -8.39
CA ALA A 64 -27.61 19.40 -7.72
C ALA A 64 -26.45 18.41 -7.98
N LYS A 65 -25.26 18.97 -8.14
CA LYS A 65 -24.03 18.22 -8.40
C LYS A 65 -22.94 18.65 -7.44
N GLY A 66 -22.09 17.71 -7.03
CA GLY A 66 -20.93 17.97 -6.20
C GLY A 66 -19.63 17.54 -6.86
N CYS A 67 -18.52 18.22 -6.56
CA CYS A 67 -17.17 17.78 -6.92
C CYS A 67 -16.11 18.34 -5.98
N TRP A 68 -14.91 17.76 -6.02
CA TRP A 68 -13.74 18.23 -5.28
C TRP A 68 -12.83 19.05 -6.18
N ARG A 69 -12.45 20.26 -5.74
CA ARG A 69 -11.45 21.11 -6.41
C ARG A 69 -10.61 21.84 -5.36
N ASN A 70 -9.29 21.81 -5.52
CA ASN A 70 -8.33 22.52 -4.66
C ASN A 70 -8.57 22.26 -3.15
N GLY A 71 -8.83 21.01 -2.78
CA GLY A 71 -9.06 20.62 -1.37
C GLY A 71 -10.40 21.06 -0.78
N VAL A 72 -11.36 21.50 -1.59
CA VAL A 72 -12.68 21.97 -1.16
C VAL A 72 -13.79 21.30 -1.96
N PHE A 73 -14.93 21.05 -1.33
CA PHE A 73 -16.13 20.57 -2.02
C PHE A 73 -16.92 21.73 -2.65
N TRP A 74 -17.26 21.56 -3.92
CA TRP A 74 -18.03 22.53 -4.70
C TRP A 74 -19.42 21.97 -4.97
N LEU A 75 -20.45 22.73 -4.61
CA LEU A 75 -21.84 22.42 -4.88
C LEU A 75 -22.32 23.27 -6.06
N ARG A 76 -22.83 22.63 -7.10
CA ARG A 76 -23.56 23.28 -8.19
C ARG A 76 -25.04 22.99 -8.03
N SER A 77 -25.85 24.03 -7.82
CA SER A 77 -27.29 23.94 -7.59
C SER A 77 -27.99 25.19 -8.12
N ARG A 78 -29.32 25.21 -8.12
CA ARG A 78 -30.13 26.41 -8.36
C ARG A 78 -30.05 27.44 -7.23
N MET A 79 -29.61 27.02 -6.06
CA MET A 79 -29.50 27.86 -4.86
C MET A 79 -28.20 28.64 -4.86
N ASP A 80 -28.25 29.90 -4.41
CA ASP A 80 -27.05 30.63 -4.02
C ASP A 80 -26.62 30.30 -2.58
N GLN A 81 -25.59 30.98 -2.09
CA GLN A 81 -25.05 30.75 -0.75
C GLN A 81 -26.06 31.08 0.36
N GLU A 82 -26.83 32.16 0.22
CA GLU A 82 -27.78 32.59 1.26
C GLU A 82 -29.02 31.70 1.27
N ASP A 83 -29.51 31.32 0.08
CA ASP A 83 -30.56 30.33 -0.07
C ASP A 83 -30.17 29.00 0.57
N LEU A 84 -28.91 28.57 0.40
CA LEU A 84 -28.40 27.33 0.99
C LEU A 84 -28.43 27.38 2.53
N VAL A 85 -28.01 28.51 3.11
CA VAL A 85 -28.05 28.73 4.56
C VAL A 85 -29.49 28.74 5.06
N ARG A 86 -30.38 29.47 4.37
CA ARG A 86 -31.81 29.55 4.71
C ARG A 86 -32.48 28.17 4.68
N PHE A 87 -32.19 27.35 3.68
CA PHE A 87 -32.70 25.98 3.58
C PHE A 87 -32.38 25.14 4.82
N PHE A 88 -31.12 25.12 5.27
CA PHE A 88 -30.75 24.33 6.44
C PHE A 88 -31.37 24.87 7.74
N LEU A 89 -31.49 26.20 7.87
CA LEU A 89 -32.08 26.81 9.06
C LEU A 89 -33.59 26.60 9.15
N GLU A 90 -34.32 26.67 8.04
CA GLU A 90 -35.78 26.79 8.04
C GLU A 90 -36.49 25.56 7.48
N GLU A 91 -35.94 24.92 6.45
CA GLU A 91 -36.66 23.91 5.66
C GLU A 91 -36.16 22.48 5.89
N TYR A 92 -34.85 22.30 6.16
CA TYR A 92 -34.21 21.00 6.28
C TYR A 92 -34.93 20.07 7.24
N ARG A 93 -35.29 18.87 6.76
CA ARG A 93 -35.95 17.81 7.52
C ARG A 93 -34.93 16.72 7.86
N PRO A 94 -34.57 16.50 9.13
CA PRO A 94 -33.59 15.48 9.48
C PRO A 94 -34.04 14.06 9.12
N THR A 95 -33.10 13.24 8.64
CA THR A 95 -33.34 11.82 8.39
C THR A 95 -33.52 11.09 9.73
N PRO A 96 -34.49 10.17 9.88
CA PRO A 96 -34.71 9.41 11.12
C PRO A 96 -33.59 8.40 11.45
N ILE A 97 -32.45 8.90 11.92
CA ILE A 97 -31.28 8.11 12.35
C ILE A 97 -31.54 7.55 13.76
N VAL A 98 -31.83 6.27 13.86
CA VAL A 98 -32.22 5.61 15.11
C VAL A 98 -31.54 4.25 15.23
N ALA A 99 -31.06 3.91 16.44
CA ALA A 99 -30.40 2.64 16.70
C ALA A 99 -31.06 1.84 17.84
N PRO A 100 -32.34 1.43 17.74
CA PRO A 100 -33.02 0.72 18.83
C PRO A 100 -32.34 -0.59 19.24
N TRP A 101 -31.40 -1.15 18.47
CA TRP A 101 -30.58 -2.29 18.89
C TRP A 101 -29.47 -1.94 19.89
N ASN A 102 -29.21 -0.65 20.12
CA ASN A 102 -28.23 -0.19 21.08
C ASN A 102 -28.88 0.14 22.41
N GLY A 103 -28.26 -0.34 23.50
CA GLY A 103 -28.72 -0.04 24.84
C GLY A 103 -28.62 1.44 25.20
N GLY A 104 -27.88 2.27 24.45
CA GLY A 104 -27.70 3.71 24.67
C GLY A 104 -28.56 4.63 23.78
N SER A 105 -29.42 4.06 22.93
CA SER A 105 -30.13 4.74 21.84
C SER A 105 -31.29 5.66 22.25
N GLY A 106 -31.51 5.86 23.55
CA GLY A 106 -32.66 6.60 24.07
C GLY A 106 -33.94 5.80 24.26
N PHE A 107 -34.12 4.64 23.60
CA PHE A 107 -35.34 3.83 23.76
C PHE A 107 -35.45 3.10 25.11
N TYR A 108 -34.35 3.00 25.87
CA TYR A 108 -34.27 2.17 27.08
C TYR A 108 -33.90 2.97 28.33
N ILE A 109 -34.50 2.61 29.46
CA ILE A 109 -34.17 3.08 30.79
C ILE A 109 -33.05 2.22 31.40
N LYS A 110 -32.27 2.80 32.31
CA LYS A 110 -31.12 2.11 32.94
C LYS A 110 -31.37 1.93 34.42
N TRP A 111 -30.99 0.78 34.96
CA TRP A 111 -31.00 0.55 36.40
C TRP A 111 -30.02 1.49 37.12
N ASP A 112 -30.47 2.07 38.23
CA ASP A 112 -29.66 2.87 39.14
C ASP A 112 -29.52 2.14 40.48
N ASP A 113 -28.33 1.61 40.74
CA ASP A 113 -28.02 0.89 41.98
C ASP A 113 -28.21 1.74 43.24
N LYS A 114 -28.00 3.06 43.16
CA LYS A 114 -28.15 3.95 44.32
C LYS A 114 -29.61 4.18 44.66
N LYS A 115 -30.43 4.40 43.63
CA LYS A 115 -31.87 4.65 43.80
C LYS A 115 -32.71 3.36 43.87
N LYS A 116 -32.09 2.20 43.65
CA LYS A 116 -32.75 0.89 43.54
C LYS A 116 -33.98 0.93 42.61
N GLY A 117 -33.82 1.59 41.47
CA GLY A 117 -34.89 1.81 40.51
C GLY A 117 -34.36 2.13 39.13
N PHE A 118 -35.23 2.09 38.12
CA PHE A 118 -34.87 2.53 36.79
C PHE A 118 -34.85 4.06 36.70
N LYS A 119 -33.89 4.59 35.95
CA LYS A 119 -33.83 6.00 35.61
C LYS A 119 -33.84 6.21 34.10
N ARG A 120 -34.49 7.30 33.69
CA ARG A 120 -34.32 7.85 32.36
C ARG A 120 -32.92 8.44 32.22
N ARG A 121 -32.39 8.35 31.00
CA ARG A 121 -31.16 9.00 30.59
C ARG A 121 -31.50 10.23 29.76
N GLU A 122 -30.54 11.13 29.63
CA GLU A 122 -30.64 12.27 28.73
C GLU A 122 -31.05 11.84 27.30
N SER A 123 -30.50 10.72 26.82
CA SER A 123 -30.88 10.08 25.56
C SER A 123 -32.38 9.75 25.44
N THR A 124 -33.00 9.32 26.55
CA THR A 124 -34.42 8.97 26.57
C THR A 124 -35.29 10.23 26.54
N THR A 125 -34.89 11.24 27.30
CA THR A 125 -35.53 12.56 27.28
C THR A 125 -35.44 13.20 25.89
N ALA A 126 -34.30 13.05 25.20
CA ALA A 126 -34.11 13.58 23.84
C ALA A 126 -35.08 12.92 22.83
N ILE A 127 -35.22 11.60 22.85
CA ILE A 127 -36.18 10.87 22.00
C ILE A 127 -37.63 11.26 22.34
N GLU A 128 -37.97 11.45 23.62
CA GLU A 128 -39.30 11.91 24.04
C GLU A 128 -39.61 13.34 23.56
N ARG A 129 -38.64 14.25 23.59
CA ARG A 129 -38.78 15.61 23.05
C ARG A 129 -39.06 15.61 21.56
N ILE A 130 -38.32 14.82 20.77
CA ILE A 130 -38.61 14.68 19.33
C ILE A 130 -40.01 14.13 19.12
N ALA A 131 -40.38 13.06 19.84
CA ALA A 131 -41.69 12.42 19.72
C ALA A 131 -42.85 13.38 20.06
N GLY A 132 -42.65 14.31 21.00
CA GLY A 132 -43.62 15.34 21.39
C GLY A 132 -43.54 16.65 20.60
N SER A 133 -42.57 16.80 19.69
CA SER A 133 -42.38 18.05 18.94
C SER A 133 -43.56 18.31 17.98
N THR A 134 -43.97 19.56 17.85
CA THR A 134 -44.97 20.01 16.87
C THR A 134 -44.37 20.48 15.54
N SER A 135 -43.04 20.50 15.42
CA SER A 135 -42.36 20.98 14.20
C SER A 135 -42.61 20.04 13.02
N ASP A 136 -43.08 20.57 11.89
CA ASP A 136 -43.27 19.79 10.65
C ASP A 136 -41.97 19.16 10.14
N ARG A 137 -40.82 19.79 10.44
CA ARG A 137 -39.49 19.30 10.04
C ARG A 137 -39.15 17.95 10.67
N LEU A 138 -39.74 17.62 11.82
CA LEU A 138 -39.48 16.41 12.59
C LEU A 138 -40.56 15.33 12.39
N GLN A 139 -41.51 15.53 11.46
CA GLN A 139 -42.62 14.61 11.27
C GLN A 139 -42.17 13.17 10.97
N SER A 140 -41.30 12.97 9.98
CA SER A 140 -40.78 11.65 9.62
C SER A 140 -40.06 10.98 10.80
N TYR A 141 -39.36 11.77 11.61
CA TYR A 141 -38.68 11.30 12.81
C TYR A 141 -39.66 10.83 13.89
N ARG A 142 -40.73 11.59 14.12
CA ARG A 142 -41.81 11.20 15.05
C ARG A 142 -42.47 9.90 14.63
N GLU A 143 -42.77 9.77 13.34
CA GLU A 143 -43.36 8.56 12.77
C GLU A 143 -42.45 7.35 12.96
N ALA A 144 -41.15 7.48 12.69
CA ALA A 144 -40.17 6.42 12.93
C ALA A 144 -40.08 6.01 14.42
N ILE A 145 -40.00 6.98 15.34
CA ILE A 145 -39.97 6.71 16.79
C ILE A 145 -41.26 5.99 17.23
N LYS A 146 -42.43 6.43 16.75
CA LYS A 146 -43.72 5.82 17.06
C LYS A 146 -43.78 4.37 16.56
N SER A 147 -43.39 4.12 15.31
CA SER A 147 -43.35 2.77 14.74
C SER A 147 -42.41 1.84 15.52
N ILE A 148 -41.24 2.33 15.92
CA ILE A 148 -40.29 1.55 16.74
C ILE A 148 -40.86 1.26 18.13
N LYS A 149 -41.43 2.26 18.83
CA LYS A 149 -42.04 2.04 20.16
C LYS A 149 -43.19 1.02 20.09
N ASN A 150 -44.02 1.08 19.06
CA ASN A 150 -45.10 0.12 18.83
C ASN A 150 -44.57 -1.30 18.51
N ALA A 151 -43.47 -1.41 17.77
CA ALA A 151 -42.85 -2.71 17.53
C ALA A 151 -42.22 -3.28 18.80
N LEU A 152 -41.51 -2.46 19.55
CA LEU A 152 -40.93 -2.84 20.84
C LEU A 152 -42.00 -3.35 21.80
N SER A 153 -43.15 -2.69 21.91
CA SER A 153 -44.23 -3.12 22.81
C SER A 153 -44.85 -4.46 22.42
N ARG A 154 -44.86 -4.82 21.13
CA ARG A 154 -45.32 -6.13 20.64
C ARG A 154 -44.30 -7.24 20.84
N MET A 155 -43.01 -6.91 20.80
CA MET A 155 -41.91 -7.87 20.85
C MET A 155 -41.40 -8.14 22.27
N ALA A 156 -41.60 -7.19 23.19
CA ALA A 156 -41.09 -7.26 24.55
C ALA A 156 -42.03 -8.04 25.48
N THR A 157 -41.46 -8.59 26.55
CA THR A 157 -42.21 -9.27 27.61
C THR A 157 -42.36 -8.34 28.82
N GLU A 158 -43.48 -8.47 29.52
CA GLU A 158 -43.70 -7.71 30.75
C GLU A 158 -42.72 -8.15 31.85
N LEU A 159 -42.03 -7.18 32.45
CA LEU A 159 -41.01 -7.42 33.46
C LEU A 159 -41.54 -7.05 34.83
N ASN A 160 -41.86 -8.07 35.63
CA ASN A 160 -42.02 -7.89 37.06
C ASN A 160 -40.65 -7.97 37.76
N LEU A 161 -40.08 -6.82 38.09
CA LEU A 161 -38.73 -6.75 38.63
C LEU A 161 -38.58 -7.46 39.99
N ALA A 162 -39.59 -7.39 40.86
CA ALA A 162 -39.56 -8.02 42.17
C ALA A 162 -39.46 -9.54 42.04
N VAL A 163 -40.24 -10.12 41.12
CA VAL A 163 -40.20 -11.55 40.79
C VAL A 163 -38.89 -11.92 40.10
N ALA A 164 -38.46 -11.14 39.09
CA ALA A 164 -37.27 -11.43 38.30
C ALA A 164 -35.96 -11.36 39.09
N LEU A 165 -35.93 -10.61 40.20
CA LEU A 165 -34.77 -10.46 41.08
C LEU A 165 -34.88 -11.23 42.41
N ALA A 166 -36.01 -11.89 42.69
CA ALA A 166 -36.21 -12.67 43.91
C ALA A 166 -35.21 -13.83 44.00
N GLY A 167 -34.67 -14.08 45.19
CA GLY A 167 -33.71 -15.18 45.44
C GLY A 167 -32.34 -15.04 44.78
N LYS A 168 -32.12 -14.06 43.89
CA LYS A 168 -30.83 -13.85 43.22
C LYS A 168 -29.80 -13.17 44.13
N THR A 169 -28.55 -13.60 44.06
CA THR A 169 -27.40 -12.93 44.66
C THR A 169 -27.12 -11.57 43.99
N LYS A 170 -26.31 -10.72 44.64
CA LYS A 170 -25.92 -9.41 44.08
C LYS A 170 -25.30 -9.52 42.68
N LYS A 171 -24.49 -10.56 42.45
CA LYS A 171 -23.84 -10.82 41.15
C LYS A 171 -24.88 -11.22 40.10
N GLU A 172 -25.77 -12.15 40.42
CA GLU A 172 -26.82 -12.61 39.50
C GLU A 172 -27.83 -11.52 39.16
N LYS A 173 -28.15 -10.63 40.12
CA LYS A 173 -28.99 -9.44 39.86
C LYS A 173 -28.32 -8.53 38.83
N LYS A 174 -27.02 -8.25 38.99
CA LYS A 174 -26.25 -7.43 38.06
C LYS A 174 -26.17 -8.08 36.68
N ASP A 175 -25.84 -9.37 36.61
CA ASP A 175 -25.75 -10.11 35.34
C ASP A 175 -27.09 -10.15 34.59
N PHE A 176 -28.21 -10.28 35.31
CA PHE A 176 -29.55 -10.21 34.72
C PHE A 176 -29.82 -8.81 34.15
N LEU A 177 -29.61 -7.75 34.94
CA LEU A 177 -29.83 -6.37 34.51
C LEU A 177 -28.93 -5.95 33.34
N ASP A 178 -27.70 -6.47 33.28
CA ASP A 178 -26.78 -6.22 32.17
C ASP A 178 -27.18 -6.95 30.88
N ARG A 179 -27.97 -8.03 30.98
CA ARG A 179 -28.45 -8.82 29.83
C ARG A 179 -29.80 -8.36 29.28
N VAL A 180 -30.53 -7.54 30.02
CA VAL A 180 -31.88 -7.10 29.66
C VAL A 180 -31.88 -5.63 29.26
N LEU A 181 -32.73 -5.27 28.30
CA LEU A 181 -33.00 -3.89 27.92
C LEU A 181 -34.46 -3.59 28.27
N VAL A 182 -34.67 -2.52 29.03
CA VAL A 182 -35.94 -2.22 29.70
C VAL A 182 -36.48 -0.89 29.19
N PHE A 183 -37.79 -0.81 28.98
CA PHE A 183 -38.47 0.44 28.63
C PHE A 183 -39.89 0.47 29.21
N GLU A 184 -40.45 1.66 29.32
CA GLU A 184 -41.81 1.88 29.80
C GLU A 184 -42.74 2.17 28.62
N SER A 185 -43.90 1.53 28.60
CA SER A 185 -44.95 1.80 27.62
C SER A 185 -46.32 1.60 28.26
N GLU A 186 -47.22 2.58 28.15
CA GLU A 186 -48.59 2.50 28.67
C GLU A 186 -48.68 2.06 30.16
N GLY A 187 -47.78 2.56 31.01
CA GLY A 187 -47.74 2.21 32.44
C GLY A 187 -47.19 0.81 32.75
N ARG A 188 -46.77 0.04 31.73
CA ARG A 188 -46.14 -1.28 31.87
C ARG A 188 -44.63 -1.17 31.72
N THR A 189 -43.90 -1.94 32.53
CA THR A 189 -42.45 -2.11 32.39
C THR A 189 -42.19 -3.32 31.51
N LEU A 190 -41.62 -3.09 30.33
CA LEU A 190 -41.37 -4.11 29.33
C LEU A 190 -39.86 -4.35 29.18
N SER A 191 -39.51 -5.57 28.77
CA SER A 191 -38.11 -5.96 28.64
C SER A 191 -37.84 -6.90 27.47
N PHE A 192 -36.60 -6.90 26.99
CA PHE A 192 -36.10 -7.90 26.05
C PHE A 192 -34.67 -8.30 26.40
N GLU A 193 -34.34 -9.56 26.13
CA GLU A 193 -33.00 -10.08 26.34
C GLU A 193 -32.06 -9.72 25.18
N LYS A 194 -30.81 -9.36 25.52
CA LYS A 194 -29.74 -9.08 24.55
C LYS A 194 -29.23 -10.34 23.84
N VAL A 195 -29.63 -11.53 24.27
CA VAL A 195 -29.13 -12.82 23.74
C VAL A 195 -29.57 -13.01 22.28
N ASP A 196 -30.73 -12.47 21.91
CA ASP A 196 -31.31 -12.57 20.56
C ASP A 196 -31.11 -11.29 19.74
N LYS A 197 -30.03 -10.54 19.99
CA LYS A 197 -29.80 -9.23 19.35
C LYS A 197 -29.82 -9.29 17.82
N ASP A 198 -29.30 -10.36 17.21
CA ASP A 198 -29.26 -10.50 15.75
C ASP A 198 -30.67 -10.75 15.17
N ASP A 199 -31.47 -11.61 15.81
CA ASP A 199 -32.88 -11.86 15.44
C ASP A 199 -33.75 -10.61 15.64
N PHE A 200 -33.47 -9.86 16.71
CA PHE A 200 -34.11 -8.58 16.98
C PHE A 200 -33.84 -7.57 15.86
N ILE A 201 -32.58 -7.42 15.44
CA ILE A 201 -32.21 -6.53 14.33
C ILE A 201 -32.85 -7.02 13.02
N ALA A 202 -32.89 -8.33 12.78
CA ALA A 202 -33.53 -8.89 11.58
C ALA A 202 -35.02 -8.57 11.52
N LYS A 203 -35.75 -8.66 12.64
CA LYS A 203 -37.17 -8.27 12.74
C LYS A 203 -37.39 -6.78 12.55
N LEU A 204 -36.52 -5.94 13.15
CA LEU A 204 -36.57 -4.49 12.94
C LEU A 204 -36.41 -4.14 11.46
N ARG A 205 -35.41 -4.76 10.80
CA ARG A 205 -35.13 -4.57 9.38
C ARG A 205 -36.32 -4.90 8.48
N SER A 206 -36.98 -6.04 8.72
CA SER A 206 -37.99 -6.56 7.79
C SER A 206 -39.38 -5.95 7.98
N ALA A 207 -39.71 -5.47 9.18
CA ALA A 207 -41.10 -5.16 9.53
C ALA A 207 -41.33 -3.81 10.24
N VAL A 208 -40.27 -3.08 10.63
CA VAL A 208 -40.41 -1.92 11.52
C VAL A 208 -39.77 -0.66 10.97
N LEU A 209 -38.52 -0.75 10.49
CA LEU A 209 -37.78 0.42 10.03
C LEU A 209 -38.36 0.92 8.70
N THR A 210 -38.54 2.24 8.60
CA THR A 210 -38.84 2.92 7.33
C THR A 210 -37.61 2.87 6.42
N ASP A 211 -37.79 3.13 5.11
CA ASP A 211 -36.68 3.17 4.15
C ASP A 211 -35.54 4.11 4.60
N ASP A 212 -35.89 5.27 5.17
CA ASP A 212 -34.92 6.23 5.69
C ASP A 212 -34.15 5.69 6.91
N SER A 213 -34.84 5.05 7.88
CA SER A 213 -34.18 4.45 9.04
C SER A 213 -33.39 3.17 8.68
N LEU A 214 -33.81 2.46 7.63
CA LEU A 214 -33.10 1.30 7.10
C LEU A 214 -31.73 1.70 6.55
N CYS A 215 -31.60 2.87 5.91
CA CYS A 215 -30.32 3.39 5.43
C CYS A 215 -29.28 3.50 6.55
N TRP A 216 -29.70 3.95 7.76
CA TRP A 216 -28.80 4.00 8.91
C TRP A 216 -28.39 2.61 9.38
N LEU A 217 -29.32 1.66 9.41
CA LEU A 217 -29.00 0.27 9.74
C LEU A 217 -27.96 -0.29 8.77
N ASP A 218 -28.16 -0.13 7.46
CA ASP A 218 -27.23 -0.61 6.41
C ASP A 218 -25.86 0.07 6.47
N THR A 219 -25.80 1.32 6.91
CA THR A 219 -24.55 2.04 7.11
C THR A 219 -23.81 1.53 8.34
N ALA A 220 -24.53 1.23 9.42
CA ALA A 220 -23.95 0.80 10.69
C ALA A 220 -23.51 -0.67 10.67
N LEU A 221 -24.28 -1.56 10.04
CA LEU A 221 -24.06 -3.00 10.07
C LEU A 221 -24.76 -3.74 8.92
N VAL A 222 -24.24 -4.93 8.60
CA VAL A 222 -24.83 -5.86 7.63
C VAL A 222 -25.13 -7.19 8.32
N LEU A 223 -26.31 -7.76 8.04
CA LEU A 223 -26.70 -9.09 8.50
C LEU A 223 -26.45 -10.15 7.41
N THR A 224 -25.88 -11.30 7.79
CA THR A 224 -25.66 -12.49 6.95
C THR A 224 -26.44 -13.68 7.52
N SER A 225 -26.72 -14.72 6.72
CA SER A 225 -27.55 -15.86 7.13
C SER A 225 -26.78 -17.05 7.73
N ASP A 226 -25.44 -17.10 7.60
CA ASP A 226 -24.71 -18.38 7.61
C ASP A 226 -23.87 -18.68 8.87
N ARG A 227 -23.92 -17.87 9.95
CA ARG A 227 -23.00 -18.03 11.11
C ARG A 227 -23.64 -17.81 12.50
N LYS A 228 -23.02 -18.34 13.56
CA LYS A 228 -23.42 -18.09 14.98
C LYS A 228 -23.39 -16.62 15.41
N LYS A 229 -22.66 -15.76 14.69
CA LYS A 229 -22.73 -14.30 14.74
C LYS A 229 -23.00 -13.83 13.33
N ASN A 230 -24.20 -13.32 13.10
CA ASN A 230 -24.69 -12.99 11.76
C ASN A 230 -24.49 -11.51 11.42
N ARG A 231 -23.88 -10.73 12.32
CA ARG A 231 -23.70 -9.29 12.16
C ARG A 231 -22.27 -8.91 11.85
N HIS A 232 -22.10 -8.11 10.82
CA HIS A 232 -20.86 -7.47 10.44
C HIS A 232 -21.00 -5.96 10.64
N GLU A 233 -20.12 -5.40 11.46
CA GLU A 233 -20.17 -3.99 11.84
C GLU A 233 -19.34 -3.13 10.87
N SER A 234 -19.78 -1.91 10.61
CA SER A 234 -19.03 -0.94 9.83
C SER A 234 -17.77 -0.48 10.58
N PRO A 235 -16.57 -0.60 9.97
CA PRO A 235 -15.35 -0.05 10.56
C PRO A 235 -15.46 1.43 10.90
N MET A 236 -16.22 2.17 10.09
CA MET A 236 -16.46 3.61 10.25
C MET A 236 -17.40 3.95 11.40
N LEU A 237 -18.31 3.07 11.81
CA LEU A 237 -19.34 3.38 12.82
C LEU A 237 -19.28 2.50 14.08
N GLY A 238 -18.21 1.72 14.22
CA GLY A 238 -17.99 0.91 15.42
C GLY A 238 -19.05 -0.18 15.58
N SER A 239 -19.49 -0.45 16.81
CA SER A 239 -20.36 -1.59 17.13
C SER A 239 -21.83 -1.25 16.90
N GLY A 240 -22.25 -1.18 15.63
CA GLY A 240 -23.63 -0.93 15.23
C GLY A 240 -24.06 0.51 15.47
N GLY A 241 -23.19 1.48 15.16
CA GLY A 241 -23.46 2.91 15.38
C GLY A 241 -23.09 3.39 16.78
N ASN A 242 -22.13 2.74 17.45
CA ASN A 242 -21.66 3.11 18.79
C ASN A 242 -20.13 2.94 18.90
N VAL A 243 -19.47 3.90 19.55
CA VAL A 243 -18.06 3.82 19.94
C VAL A 243 -17.92 4.05 21.43
N GLY A 244 -17.43 3.03 22.14
CA GLY A 244 -17.36 3.06 23.60
C GLY A 244 -18.75 3.18 24.22
N ASN A 245 -18.98 4.28 24.95
CA ASN A 245 -20.27 4.59 25.58
C ASN A 245 -21.13 5.56 24.74
N SER A 246 -20.65 6.02 23.58
CA SER A 246 -21.26 7.07 22.77
C SER A 246 -21.99 6.51 21.55
N ASP A 247 -23.33 6.63 21.57
CA ASP A 247 -24.20 6.22 20.46
C ASP A 247 -24.40 7.38 19.46
N PHE A 248 -24.11 7.14 18.18
CA PHE A 248 -24.17 8.21 17.18
C PHE A 248 -25.60 8.72 16.95
N SER A 249 -26.60 7.84 17.04
CA SER A 249 -28.01 8.20 16.83
C SER A 249 -28.56 9.07 17.97
N THR A 250 -28.19 8.75 19.21
CA THR A 250 -28.52 9.57 20.38
C THR A 250 -27.92 10.97 20.25
N MET A 251 -26.64 11.05 19.94
CA MET A 251 -25.94 12.33 19.83
C MET A 251 -26.50 13.17 18.66
N PHE A 252 -26.86 12.52 17.55
CA PHE A 252 -27.53 13.18 16.42
C PHE A 252 -28.85 13.84 16.85
N VAL A 253 -29.69 13.12 17.59
CA VAL A 253 -30.94 13.67 18.15
C VAL A 253 -30.66 14.84 19.09
N GLN A 254 -29.68 14.73 19.97
CA GLN A 254 -29.30 15.82 20.88
C GLN A 254 -28.88 17.07 20.09
N MET A 255 -28.07 16.93 19.04
CA MET A 255 -27.64 18.06 18.21
C MET A 255 -28.80 18.67 17.41
N ILE A 256 -29.75 17.87 16.94
CA ILE A 256 -30.99 18.38 16.33
C ILE A 256 -31.76 19.24 17.33
N LEU A 257 -31.94 18.78 18.57
CA LEU A 257 -32.65 19.54 19.60
C LEU A 257 -31.89 20.81 19.98
N VAL A 258 -30.56 20.77 20.02
CA VAL A 258 -29.73 21.97 20.22
C VAL A 258 -30.02 23.00 19.14
N LEU A 259 -30.02 22.59 17.87
CA LEU A 259 -30.15 23.48 16.71
C LEU A 259 -31.59 23.91 16.40
N MET A 260 -32.60 23.09 16.72
CA MET A 260 -33.99 23.28 16.28
C MET A 260 -35.00 23.45 17.42
N ASP A 261 -34.65 23.10 18.66
CA ASP A 261 -35.57 23.08 19.82
C ASP A 261 -35.02 23.88 21.01
N GLY A 262 -34.48 25.07 20.70
CA GLY A 262 -34.13 26.10 21.67
C GLY A 262 -32.89 25.84 22.53
N GLY A 263 -31.99 24.93 22.13
CA GLY A 263 -30.72 24.74 22.83
C GLY A 263 -29.69 25.84 22.55
N VAL A 264 -29.83 26.55 21.43
CA VAL A 264 -29.08 27.78 21.10
C VAL A 264 -30.01 28.81 20.46
N THR A 265 -29.55 30.06 20.41
CA THR A 265 -30.26 31.13 19.70
C THR A 265 -30.22 30.91 18.18
N SER A 266 -31.17 31.52 17.44
CA SER A 266 -31.20 31.41 15.98
C SER A 266 -29.95 32.00 15.32
N ASP A 267 -29.37 33.06 15.91
CA ASP A 267 -28.14 33.68 15.42
C ASP A 267 -26.93 32.75 15.63
N GLU A 268 -26.84 32.07 16.78
CA GLU A 268 -25.80 31.06 17.03
C GLU A 268 -25.94 29.87 16.09
N ALA A 269 -27.16 29.37 15.88
CA ALA A 269 -27.42 28.28 14.92
C ALA A 269 -27.00 28.67 13.49
N ARG A 270 -27.24 29.92 13.09
CA ARG A 270 -26.78 30.47 11.81
C ARG A 270 -25.26 30.60 11.75
N LEU A 271 -24.61 31.14 12.79
CA LEU A 271 -23.15 31.26 12.87
C LEU A 271 -22.46 29.89 12.76
N PHE A 272 -22.98 28.90 13.49
CA PHE A 272 -22.51 27.52 13.40
C PHE A 272 -22.68 26.96 11.98
N LEU A 273 -23.81 27.18 11.33
CA LEU A 273 -24.03 26.68 9.97
C LEU A 273 -23.07 27.33 8.95
N VAL A 274 -22.93 28.65 9.02
CA VAL A 274 -22.03 29.43 8.15
C VAL A 274 -20.58 28.96 8.35
N SER A 275 -20.17 28.69 9.59
CA SER A 275 -18.88 28.10 9.90
C SER A 275 -18.72 26.70 9.28
N ALA A 276 -19.72 25.83 9.45
CA ALA A 276 -19.68 24.46 8.94
C ALA A 276 -19.61 24.39 7.41
N LEU A 277 -20.34 25.25 6.69
CA LEU A 277 -20.38 25.27 5.23
C LEU A 277 -19.22 26.07 4.62
N LEU A 278 -18.93 27.26 5.15
CA LEU A 278 -18.05 28.24 4.52
C LEU A 278 -16.70 28.40 5.23
N GLY A 279 -16.45 27.64 6.30
CA GLY A 279 -15.19 27.67 7.04
C GLY A 279 -14.91 29.00 7.73
N THR A 280 -15.96 29.77 8.03
CA THR A 280 -15.81 31.05 8.74
C THR A 280 -15.47 30.77 10.20
N PRO A 281 -14.39 31.36 10.76
CA PRO A 281 -14.04 31.17 12.16
C PRO A 281 -15.12 31.75 13.08
N ILE A 282 -15.38 31.08 14.19
CA ILE A 282 -16.39 31.45 15.18
C ILE A 282 -15.76 31.51 16.58
N PRO A 283 -16.26 32.38 17.47
CA PRO A 283 -15.64 32.62 18.77
C PRO A 283 -15.90 31.51 19.79
N THR A 284 -16.99 30.75 19.63
CA THR A 284 -17.42 29.72 20.58
C THR A 284 -17.83 28.45 19.84
N LEU A 285 -17.67 27.31 20.52
CA LEU A 285 -18.10 26.00 20.05
C LEU A 285 -18.99 25.35 21.13
N HIS A 286 -19.80 24.37 20.73
CA HIS A 286 -20.63 23.64 21.67
C HIS A 286 -19.83 22.51 22.32
N ASN A 287 -20.01 22.28 23.62
CA ASN A 287 -19.42 21.12 24.29
C ASN A 287 -19.99 19.82 23.69
N LEU A 288 -19.17 19.11 22.94
CA LEU A 288 -19.57 17.96 22.13
C LEU A 288 -18.38 17.03 21.92
N ALA A 289 -18.52 15.80 22.40
CA ALA A 289 -17.58 14.73 22.13
C ALA A 289 -17.72 14.24 20.66
N ILE A 290 -16.86 14.72 19.76
CA ILE A 290 -16.88 14.34 18.33
C ILE A 290 -16.49 12.87 18.11
N GLY A 291 -15.81 12.27 19.08
CA GLY A 291 -15.38 10.88 19.02
C GLY A 291 -14.33 10.67 17.94
N GLN A 292 -14.58 9.74 17.01
CA GLN A 292 -13.54 9.22 16.11
C GLN A 292 -13.32 10.02 14.81
N PHE A 293 -14.20 10.97 14.47
CA PHE A 293 -14.25 11.57 13.13
C PHE A 293 -13.47 12.87 12.95
N ASP A 294 -13.09 13.51 14.05
CA ASP A 294 -12.21 14.68 14.09
C ASP A 294 -11.23 14.54 15.26
N PRO A 295 -10.12 13.80 15.05
CA PRO A 295 -9.09 13.60 16.08
C PRO A 295 -8.56 14.92 16.65
N GLY A 296 -8.57 15.98 15.84
CA GLY A 296 -8.08 17.31 16.22
C GLY A 296 -8.92 17.96 17.30
N LYS A 297 -10.21 17.60 17.44
CA LYS A 297 -11.16 18.20 18.39
C LYS A 297 -11.69 17.22 19.45
N ALA A 298 -11.05 16.06 19.59
CA ALA A 298 -11.46 15.03 20.55
C ALA A 298 -11.21 15.41 22.04
N GLY A 299 -10.63 16.58 22.30
CA GLY A 299 -10.24 17.05 23.63
C GLY A 299 -8.88 16.49 24.10
N GLY A 300 -8.37 17.00 25.22
CA GLY A 300 -7.10 16.56 25.81
C GLY A 300 -6.02 17.64 25.88
N ALA A 301 -4.77 17.22 26.03
CA ALA A 301 -3.66 18.13 26.29
C ALA A 301 -3.36 19.06 25.09
N ASN A 302 -3.07 20.33 25.37
CA ASN A 302 -2.73 21.36 24.37
C ASN A 302 -3.81 21.64 23.30
N GLN A 303 -5.08 21.40 23.61
CA GLN A 303 -6.21 21.65 22.71
C GLN A 303 -6.66 23.12 22.68
N THR A 304 -6.45 23.86 23.76
CA THR A 304 -6.74 25.31 23.86
C THR A 304 -5.49 26.04 24.39
N HIS A 305 -5.59 27.34 24.67
CA HIS A 305 -4.51 28.13 25.28
C HIS A 305 -4.11 27.68 26.71
N GLY A 306 -4.69 26.58 27.22
CA GLY A 306 -4.33 25.94 28.49
C GLY A 306 -3.77 24.51 28.33
N PHE A 307 -3.37 23.89 29.44
CA PHE A 307 -2.76 22.55 29.45
C PHE A 307 -3.72 21.42 29.05
N GLU A 308 -5.03 21.60 29.26
CA GLU A 308 -6.09 20.68 28.83
C GLU A 308 -7.28 21.47 28.27
N GLY A 309 -7.87 20.98 27.17
CA GLY A 309 -9.09 21.51 26.57
C GLY A 309 -10.22 20.47 26.55
N GLY A 310 -11.45 20.92 26.78
CA GLY A 310 -12.66 20.10 26.60
C GLY A 310 -12.87 19.70 25.14
N SER A 311 -13.75 18.72 24.88
CA SER A 311 -14.14 18.38 23.51
C SER A 311 -15.24 19.33 23.08
N GLU A 312 -14.90 20.25 22.19
CA GLU A 312 -15.82 21.26 21.66
C GLU A 312 -15.92 21.14 20.14
N ALA A 313 -17.13 21.30 19.62
CA ALA A 313 -17.42 21.09 18.22
C ALA A 313 -18.58 21.94 17.74
N ASN A 314 -18.71 22.01 16.43
CA ASN A 314 -19.86 22.60 15.79
C ASN A 314 -20.98 21.55 15.64
N PRO A 315 -22.19 21.77 16.21
CA PRO A 315 -23.30 20.83 16.10
C PRO A 315 -23.70 20.51 14.64
N TRP A 316 -23.59 21.48 13.73
CA TRP A 316 -23.89 21.27 12.31
C TRP A 316 -22.90 20.34 11.64
N ASP A 317 -21.62 20.37 12.03
CA ASP A 317 -20.62 19.44 11.48
C ASP A 317 -21.03 17.99 11.79
N TYR A 318 -21.50 17.73 13.02
CA TYR A 318 -21.94 16.41 13.45
C TYR A 318 -23.23 15.97 12.73
N VAL A 319 -24.24 16.84 12.66
CA VAL A 319 -25.50 16.53 11.97
C VAL A 319 -25.25 16.21 10.50
N LEU A 320 -24.51 17.07 9.78
CA LEU A 320 -24.23 16.87 8.37
C LEU A 320 -23.32 15.66 8.12
N MET A 321 -22.39 15.35 9.02
CA MET A 321 -21.56 14.15 8.96
C MET A 321 -22.41 12.87 9.05
N CYS A 322 -23.35 12.80 10.00
CA CYS A 322 -24.25 11.65 10.11
C CYS A 322 -25.12 11.49 8.86
N GLU A 323 -25.63 12.59 8.31
CA GLU A 323 -26.45 12.61 7.10
C GLU A 323 -25.67 12.16 5.85
N GLY A 324 -24.37 12.46 5.78
CA GLY A 324 -23.49 12.03 4.71
C GLY A 324 -22.98 10.60 4.84
N ALA A 325 -22.80 10.11 6.07
CA ALA A 325 -22.41 8.73 6.34
C ALA A 325 -23.38 7.72 5.71
N LEU A 326 -24.66 8.08 5.59
CA LEU A 326 -25.72 7.26 4.96
C LEU A 326 -25.45 6.85 3.51
N LEU A 327 -24.50 7.51 2.82
CA LEU A 327 -24.07 7.13 1.48
C LEU A 327 -23.09 5.95 1.46
N ILE A 328 -22.55 5.55 2.61
CA ILE A 328 -21.55 4.48 2.78
C ILE A 328 -22.24 3.24 3.38
N ALA A 329 -23.35 2.83 2.77
CA ALA A 329 -24.12 1.66 3.18
C ALA A 329 -23.40 0.35 2.82
N GLY A 330 -23.38 -0.60 3.75
CA GLY A 330 -22.84 -1.93 3.53
C GLY A 330 -23.79 -2.84 2.75
N SER A 331 -23.23 -3.86 2.09
CA SER A 331 -23.98 -4.85 1.33
C SER A 331 -23.53 -6.28 1.63
N ILE A 332 -24.42 -7.24 1.35
CA ILE A 332 -24.10 -8.67 1.46
C ILE A 332 -23.38 -9.10 0.19
N THR A 333 -22.23 -9.78 0.36
CA THR A 333 -21.44 -10.36 -0.73
C THR A 333 -21.34 -11.86 -0.57
N ARG A 334 -21.41 -12.61 -1.67
CA ARG A 334 -21.18 -14.07 -1.71
C ARG A 334 -19.87 -14.32 -2.44
N ARG A 335 -18.94 -15.05 -1.82
CA ARG A 335 -17.71 -15.48 -2.49
C ARG A 335 -17.96 -16.82 -3.18
N THR A 336 -17.66 -16.92 -4.46
CA THR A 336 -17.89 -18.12 -5.28
C THR A 336 -17.03 -19.32 -4.87
N GLU A 337 -15.86 -19.09 -4.27
CA GLU A 337 -14.91 -20.14 -3.85
C GLU A 337 -15.09 -20.60 -2.39
N THR A 338 -15.91 -19.90 -1.59
CA THR A 338 -16.18 -20.27 -0.20
C THR A 338 -17.63 -19.95 0.06
N SER A 339 -18.48 -20.97 0.23
CA SER A 339 -19.94 -20.88 0.34
C SER A 339 -20.49 -20.04 1.51
N SER A 340 -19.67 -19.22 2.17
CA SER A 340 -20.07 -18.31 3.23
C SER A 340 -20.36 -16.91 2.68
N ALA A 341 -21.55 -16.39 2.94
CA ALA A 341 -21.84 -14.97 2.80
C ALA A 341 -20.94 -14.12 3.72
N GLY A 342 -20.55 -12.93 3.27
CA GLY A 342 -19.82 -11.93 4.05
C GLY A 342 -20.35 -10.52 3.80
N ALA A 343 -19.96 -9.55 4.61
CA ALA A 343 -20.30 -8.15 4.40
C ALA A 343 -19.19 -7.39 3.65
N SER A 344 -19.58 -6.47 2.80
CA SER A 344 -18.70 -5.50 2.17
C SER A 344 -19.21 -4.09 2.45
N PHE A 345 -18.32 -3.21 2.89
CA PHE A 345 -18.59 -1.78 2.98
C PHE A 345 -17.81 -1.07 1.88
N PRO A 346 -18.36 0.00 1.27
CA PRO A 346 -17.72 0.68 0.16
C PRO A 346 -16.27 1.08 0.49
N PHE A 347 -15.35 0.71 -0.40
CA PHE A 347 -13.92 1.03 -0.32
C PHE A 347 -13.25 0.74 1.04
N THR A 348 -13.76 -0.28 1.75
CA THR A 348 -13.27 -0.63 3.07
C THR A 348 -12.52 -1.94 3.02
N VAL A 349 -11.29 -1.93 3.52
CA VAL A 349 -10.34 -3.06 3.46
C VAL A 349 -9.67 -3.28 4.82
N ARG A 350 -8.93 -4.39 4.96
CA ARG A 350 -8.12 -4.61 6.16
C ARG A 350 -6.96 -3.62 6.22
N SER A 351 -6.60 -3.27 7.45
CA SER A 351 -5.46 -2.39 7.67
C SER A 351 -4.15 -3.01 7.23
N THR A 352 -3.24 -2.18 6.72
CA THR A 352 -1.88 -2.55 6.34
C THR A 352 -0.90 -1.66 7.07
N GLY A 353 0.12 -2.24 7.71
CA GLY A 353 1.12 -1.51 8.51
C GLY A 353 2.16 -0.71 7.70
N VAL A 354 1.84 -0.38 6.46
CA VAL A 354 2.71 0.27 5.46
C VAL A 354 2.10 1.59 5.02
N GLY A 355 2.95 2.56 4.65
CA GLY A 355 2.51 3.88 4.18
C GLY A 355 2.09 4.84 5.30
N TYR A 356 2.46 4.53 6.55
CA TYR A 356 2.25 5.41 7.70
C TYR A 356 3.40 5.23 8.71
N GLY A 357 4.15 6.31 8.96
CA GLY A 357 5.38 6.29 9.76
C GLY A 357 5.17 5.86 11.23
N SER A 358 3.96 6.01 11.76
CA SER A 358 3.59 5.62 13.12
C SER A 358 2.70 4.38 13.17
N ALA A 359 2.72 3.53 12.13
CA ALA A 359 2.01 2.25 12.13
C ALA A 359 2.61 1.29 13.17
N GLY A 360 2.18 1.45 14.41
CA GLY A 360 2.43 0.51 15.51
C GLY A 360 1.53 -0.72 15.39
N ARG A 361 1.77 -1.72 16.27
CA ARG A 361 0.93 -2.91 16.43
C ARG A 361 -0.40 -2.59 17.16
N GLU A 362 -1.02 -1.47 16.82
CA GLU A 362 -2.28 -1.06 17.43
C GLU A 362 -3.43 -1.87 16.82
N ASN A 363 -4.44 -2.21 17.63
CA ASN A 363 -5.64 -2.82 17.07
C ASN A 363 -6.28 -1.83 16.10
N SER A 364 -6.64 -2.33 14.92
CA SER A 364 -7.33 -1.53 13.90
C SER A 364 -8.66 -2.17 13.55
N ARG A 365 -9.68 -1.34 13.26
CA ARG A 365 -10.96 -1.79 12.72
C ARG A 365 -10.94 -1.94 11.19
N GLY A 366 -9.82 -1.63 10.55
CA GLY A 366 -9.65 -1.61 9.10
C GLY A 366 -9.27 -0.23 8.59
N GLU A 367 -9.37 -0.06 7.28
CA GLU A 367 -9.12 1.19 6.58
C GLU A 367 -10.24 1.45 5.56
N THR A 368 -10.58 2.72 5.35
CA THR A 368 -11.52 3.16 4.31
C THR A 368 -10.81 4.12 3.36
N TRP A 369 -11.03 3.95 2.06
CA TRP A 369 -10.41 4.75 1.02
C TRP A 369 -11.48 5.58 0.32
N LEU A 370 -11.51 6.90 0.55
CA LEU A 370 -12.59 7.76 0.09
C LEU A 370 -12.25 8.48 -1.21
N PRO A 371 -13.11 8.39 -2.24
CA PRO A 371 -12.84 8.92 -3.57
C PRO A 371 -12.94 10.45 -3.63
N LEU A 372 -12.07 11.07 -4.42
CA LEU A 372 -12.14 12.48 -4.81
C LEU A 372 -12.25 12.57 -6.34
N TRP A 373 -13.37 13.13 -6.80
CA TRP A 373 -13.68 13.32 -8.21
C TRP A 373 -13.70 14.81 -8.58
N LYS A 374 -13.16 15.16 -9.75
CA LYS A 374 -13.10 16.55 -10.25
C LYS A 374 -14.34 16.97 -11.04
N GLN A 375 -15.02 16.01 -11.67
CA GLN A 375 -16.19 16.27 -12.51
C GLN A 375 -17.47 16.33 -11.66
N PRO A 376 -18.29 17.39 -11.74
CA PRO A 376 -19.54 17.49 -10.99
C PRO A 376 -20.46 16.28 -11.20
N ALA A 377 -20.75 15.54 -10.13
CA ALA A 377 -21.58 14.34 -10.13
C ALA A 377 -22.86 14.54 -9.34
N ARG A 378 -23.96 13.97 -9.81
CA ARG A 378 -25.27 13.95 -9.14
C ARG A 378 -25.29 12.92 -8.02
N LEU A 379 -26.20 13.09 -7.07
CA LEU A 379 -26.39 12.14 -5.97
C LEU A 379 -26.62 10.69 -6.45
N VAL A 380 -27.38 10.49 -7.53
CA VAL A 380 -27.66 9.14 -8.07
C VAL A 380 -26.39 8.46 -8.57
N GLU A 381 -25.50 9.21 -9.22
CA GLU A 381 -24.21 8.70 -9.72
C GLU A 381 -23.29 8.33 -8.55
N ILE A 382 -23.28 9.16 -7.50
CA ILE A 382 -22.50 8.91 -6.29
C ILE A 382 -23.03 7.70 -5.51
N LYS A 383 -24.35 7.57 -5.34
CA LYS A 383 -24.99 6.39 -4.72
C LYS A 383 -24.63 5.12 -5.48
N ALA A 384 -24.73 5.14 -6.82
CA ALA A 384 -24.35 4.01 -7.65
C ALA A 384 -22.86 3.65 -7.46
N PHE A 385 -21.99 4.65 -7.45
CA PHE A 385 -20.54 4.45 -7.25
C PHE A 385 -20.21 3.80 -5.90
N PHE A 386 -20.73 4.35 -4.79
CA PHE A 386 -20.52 3.77 -3.46
C PHE A 386 -21.15 2.38 -3.32
N SER A 387 -22.36 2.17 -3.86
CA SER A 387 -23.01 0.85 -3.80
C SER A 387 -22.22 -0.26 -4.49
N GLU A 388 -21.48 0.10 -5.55
CA GLU A 388 -20.60 -0.82 -6.25
C GLU A 388 -19.28 -1.02 -5.50
N GLY A 389 -18.68 0.07 -5.00
CA GLY A 389 -17.52 0.02 -4.11
C GLY A 389 -16.31 -0.75 -4.68
N ARG A 390 -16.20 -0.87 -6.01
CA ARG A 390 -15.23 -1.74 -6.66
C ARG A 390 -13.82 -1.18 -6.55
N ALA A 391 -12.96 -2.00 -5.97
CA ALA A 391 -11.51 -1.88 -6.03
C ALA A 391 -10.96 -3.28 -6.28
N GLU A 392 -10.52 -3.54 -7.51
CA GLU A 392 -10.15 -4.89 -7.93
C GLU A 392 -8.76 -4.96 -8.56
N ILE A 393 -8.05 -6.05 -8.29
CA ILE A 393 -6.84 -6.44 -8.99
C ILE A 393 -7.20 -7.63 -9.87
N ARG A 394 -7.30 -7.41 -11.19
CA ARG A 394 -7.59 -8.46 -12.19
C ARG A 394 -8.83 -9.31 -11.84
N GLY A 395 -9.92 -8.65 -11.45
CA GLY A 395 -11.19 -9.31 -11.10
C GLY A 395 -11.27 -9.86 -9.67
N LYS A 396 -10.24 -9.66 -8.85
CA LYS A 396 -10.27 -10.02 -7.42
C LYS A 396 -10.41 -8.75 -6.58
N PRO A 397 -11.38 -8.69 -5.64
CA PRO A 397 -11.54 -7.53 -4.77
C PRO A 397 -10.32 -7.35 -3.87
N ALA A 398 -9.91 -6.10 -3.68
CA ALA A 398 -8.81 -5.73 -2.79
C ALA A 398 -9.11 -6.18 -1.36
N TYR A 399 -8.15 -6.84 -0.71
CA TYR A 399 -8.35 -7.40 0.62
C TYR A 399 -7.79 -6.51 1.75
N ASN A 400 -6.70 -5.80 1.47
CA ASN A 400 -6.02 -4.91 2.40
C ASN A 400 -5.60 -3.61 1.69
N GLY A 401 -5.07 -2.65 2.46
CA GLY A 401 -4.56 -1.38 1.93
C GLY A 401 -3.50 -1.52 0.83
N LEU A 402 -2.62 -2.53 0.87
CA LEU A 402 -1.65 -2.79 -0.20
C LEU A 402 -2.33 -3.19 -1.52
N ASP A 403 -3.32 -4.08 -1.44
CA ASP A 403 -4.10 -4.48 -2.61
C ASP A 403 -4.91 -3.29 -3.15
N PHE A 404 -5.42 -2.42 -2.27
CA PHE A 404 -6.13 -1.22 -2.69
C PHE A 404 -5.21 -0.26 -3.46
N ALA A 405 -3.99 -0.03 -2.96
CA ALA A 405 -2.99 0.78 -3.65
C ALA A 405 -2.63 0.20 -5.04
N ARG A 406 -2.48 -1.12 -5.14
CA ARG A 406 -2.28 -1.81 -6.43
C ARG A 406 -3.48 -1.64 -7.35
N ALA A 407 -4.70 -1.74 -6.83
CA ALA A 407 -5.93 -1.53 -7.60
C ALA A 407 -6.01 -0.11 -8.15
N ILE A 408 -5.64 0.91 -7.36
CA ILE A 408 -5.54 2.31 -7.84
C ILE A 408 -4.56 2.41 -9.01
N ALA A 409 -3.34 1.91 -8.83
CA ALA A 409 -2.28 2.01 -9.82
C ALA A 409 -2.58 1.22 -11.13
N MET A 410 -3.40 0.17 -11.05
CA MET A 410 -3.87 -0.61 -12.21
C MET A 410 -5.19 -0.11 -12.80
N LEU A 411 -5.73 1.03 -12.35
CA LEU A 411 -7.04 1.56 -12.72
C LEU A 411 -8.22 0.61 -12.41
N GLY A 412 -8.04 -0.32 -11.47
CA GLY A 412 -9.08 -1.22 -10.97
C GLY A 412 -10.15 -0.55 -10.09
N VAL A 413 -10.12 0.78 -10.05
CA VAL A 413 -11.05 1.69 -9.34
C VAL A 413 -11.64 2.76 -10.27
N ASP A 414 -11.19 2.82 -11.54
CA ASP A 414 -11.39 4.01 -12.37
C ASP A 414 -12.83 4.13 -12.92
N ARG A 415 -13.46 5.25 -12.56
CA ARG A 415 -14.75 5.76 -13.05
C ARG A 415 -14.75 7.30 -13.07
N GLY A 416 -13.63 7.91 -13.46
CA GLY A 416 -13.47 9.37 -13.39
C GLY A 416 -13.13 9.87 -11.97
N ILE A 417 -12.64 8.98 -11.12
CA ILE A 417 -12.05 9.33 -9.82
C ILE A 417 -10.62 9.79 -10.05
N SER A 418 -10.23 10.90 -9.42
CA SER A 418 -8.91 11.48 -9.59
C SER A 418 -7.94 11.14 -8.47
N ASN A 419 -8.46 10.94 -7.26
CA ASN A 419 -7.65 10.71 -6.07
C ASN A 419 -8.45 9.92 -5.02
N PHE A 420 -7.78 9.24 -4.10
CA PHE A 420 -8.37 8.65 -2.91
C PHE A 420 -7.67 9.17 -1.65
N VAL A 421 -8.45 9.43 -0.60
CA VAL A 421 -7.94 9.68 0.76
C VAL A 421 -8.03 8.41 1.57
N ARG A 422 -6.90 7.96 2.12
CA ARG A 422 -6.82 6.76 2.94
C ARG A 422 -7.07 7.12 4.41
N TYR A 423 -8.04 6.46 5.04
CA TYR A 423 -8.34 6.59 6.46
C TYR A 423 -8.08 5.28 7.19
N GLY A 424 -7.32 5.32 8.29
CA GLY A 424 -7.14 4.19 9.19
C GLY A 424 -7.85 4.40 10.51
N TYR A 425 -8.60 3.39 10.96
CA TYR A 425 -9.25 3.41 12.27
C TYR A 425 -8.32 2.78 13.30
N GLN A 426 -7.60 3.61 14.06
CA GLN A 426 -6.58 3.18 15.03
C GLN A 426 -7.10 3.34 16.46
N GLU A 427 -6.84 2.35 17.32
CA GLU A 427 -7.12 2.41 18.75
C GLU A 427 -6.20 3.43 19.45
N ARG A 428 -6.77 4.48 20.03
CA ARG A 428 -6.07 5.57 20.71
C ARG A 428 -6.82 5.90 22.01
N PHE A 429 -6.11 6.17 23.11
CA PHE A 429 -6.70 6.47 24.42
C PHE A 429 -7.59 5.34 25.00
N GLY A 430 -7.09 4.10 25.02
CA GLY A 430 -7.86 2.93 25.43
C GLY A 430 -8.80 2.47 24.31
N GLN A 431 -10.04 2.09 24.61
CA GLN A 431 -10.98 1.47 23.65
C GLN A 431 -11.58 2.43 22.60
N SER A 432 -11.12 3.68 22.54
CA SER A 432 -11.56 4.66 21.57
C SER A 432 -10.79 4.48 20.27
N PHE A 433 -11.48 4.59 19.14
CA PHE A 433 -10.86 4.55 17.82
C PHE A 433 -10.83 5.97 17.26
N LEU A 434 -9.81 6.31 16.48
CA LEU A 434 -9.72 7.57 15.75
C LEU A 434 -9.54 7.27 14.26
N ALA A 435 -10.29 7.97 13.40
CA ALA A 435 -10.13 7.93 11.96
C ALA A 435 -9.00 8.87 11.57
N VAL A 436 -7.81 8.31 11.38
CA VAL A 436 -6.59 9.07 11.06
C VAL A 436 -6.40 9.09 9.54
N PRO A 437 -6.27 10.27 8.91
CA PRO A 437 -5.85 10.34 7.51
C PRO A 437 -4.41 9.82 7.38
N LEU A 438 -4.22 8.83 6.50
CA LEU A 438 -2.94 8.16 6.26
C LEU A 438 -2.29 8.59 4.94
N GLY A 439 -2.95 9.47 4.17
CA GLY A 439 -2.40 10.06 2.95
C GLY A 439 -3.31 9.96 1.74
N HIS A 440 -2.86 10.62 0.67
CA HIS A 440 -3.55 10.74 -0.61
C HIS A 440 -2.92 9.84 -1.69
N PHE A 441 -3.77 9.34 -2.58
CA PHE A 441 -3.40 8.45 -3.69
C PHE A 441 -4.02 8.92 -4.99
N ASP A 442 -3.19 9.42 -5.90
CA ASP A 442 -3.65 9.80 -7.23
C ASP A 442 -3.94 8.56 -8.07
N VAL A 443 -5.07 8.60 -8.78
CA VAL A 443 -5.46 7.54 -9.71
C VAL A 443 -4.70 7.74 -11.02
N ILE A 444 -3.51 7.15 -11.09
CA ILE A 444 -2.60 7.23 -12.24
C ILE A 444 -2.25 5.81 -12.68
N ALA A 445 -2.41 5.52 -13.97
CA ALA A 445 -2.06 4.24 -14.54
C ALA A 445 -0.56 3.99 -14.45
N ARG A 446 -0.19 2.84 -13.87
CA ARG A 446 1.20 2.38 -13.72
C ARG A 446 1.28 0.93 -14.18
N PRO A 447 1.50 0.69 -15.48
CA PRO A 447 1.44 -0.66 -16.04
C PRO A 447 2.47 -1.60 -15.42
N GLU A 448 3.58 -1.09 -14.91
CA GLU A 448 4.66 -1.86 -14.29
C GLU A 448 4.21 -2.59 -13.01
N VAL A 449 3.14 -2.13 -12.34
CA VAL A 449 2.54 -2.82 -11.18
C VAL A 449 2.09 -4.25 -11.54
N ASP A 450 1.72 -4.49 -12.80
CA ASP A 450 1.32 -5.83 -13.24
C ASP A 450 2.47 -6.84 -13.16
N LEU A 451 3.74 -6.41 -13.20
CA LEU A 451 4.91 -7.30 -13.03
C LEU A 451 4.93 -7.99 -11.66
N ILE A 452 4.40 -7.33 -10.62
CA ILE A 452 4.32 -7.87 -9.25
C ILE A 452 3.52 -9.18 -9.19
N ARG A 453 2.65 -9.43 -10.18
CA ARG A 453 1.94 -10.71 -10.31
C ARG A 453 2.85 -11.93 -10.36
N GLU A 454 4.06 -11.77 -10.90
CA GLU A 454 5.03 -12.86 -11.03
C GLU A 454 5.50 -13.34 -9.66
N VAL A 455 5.49 -12.44 -8.67
CA VAL A 455 5.86 -12.75 -7.28
C VAL A 455 4.67 -13.05 -6.37
N ASP A 456 3.42 -12.78 -6.77
CA ASP A 456 2.24 -12.90 -5.89
C ASP A 456 2.14 -14.28 -5.20
N ARG A 457 2.40 -15.37 -5.93
CA ARG A 457 2.37 -16.74 -5.36
C ARG A 457 3.48 -16.95 -4.33
N TRP A 458 4.69 -16.46 -4.62
CA TRP A 458 5.83 -16.56 -3.71
C TRP A 458 5.62 -15.67 -2.48
N LEU A 459 5.20 -14.41 -2.69
CA LEU A 459 4.91 -13.43 -1.64
C LEU A 459 3.79 -13.92 -0.72
N GLY A 460 2.75 -14.57 -1.24
CA GLY A 460 1.71 -15.21 -0.44
C GLY A 460 2.25 -16.30 0.51
N ARG A 461 3.15 -17.17 0.00
CA ARG A 461 3.82 -18.20 0.82
C ARG A 461 4.75 -17.57 1.86
N PHE A 462 5.54 -16.58 1.46
CA PHE A 462 6.47 -15.87 2.34
C PHE A 462 5.72 -15.11 3.45
N ARG A 463 4.63 -14.41 3.10
CA ARG A 463 3.73 -13.74 4.04
C ARG A 463 3.16 -14.73 5.05
N SER A 464 2.62 -15.87 4.59
CA SER A 464 2.10 -16.91 5.47
C SER A 464 3.17 -17.39 6.46
N ALA A 465 4.36 -17.74 5.97
CA ALA A 465 5.47 -18.22 6.78
C ALA A 465 5.99 -17.18 7.79
N ALA A 466 6.08 -15.92 7.40
CA ALA A 466 6.53 -14.83 8.26
C ALA A 466 5.46 -14.40 9.30
N SER A 467 4.18 -14.59 8.98
CA SER A 467 3.05 -14.22 9.83
C SER A 467 2.66 -15.27 10.88
N ASP A 468 3.13 -16.52 10.73
CA ASP A 468 2.67 -17.64 11.56
C ASP A 468 2.90 -17.39 13.06
N SER A 469 1.80 -17.47 13.80
CA SER A 469 1.71 -17.20 15.23
C SER A 469 1.54 -18.48 16.05
N LYS A 470 1.36 -19.64 15.40
CA LYS A 470 1.13 -20.89 16.11
C LYS A 470 2.47 -21.60 16.33
N THR A 471 2.72 -21.91 17.60
CA THR A 471 3.77 -22.79 18.13
C THR A 471 5.25 -22.35 18.08
N ARG A 472 5.77 -21.61 17.08
CA ARG A 472 7.14 -21.03 17.14
C ARG A 472 7.28 -19.81 16.22
N LYS A 473 7.51 -18.63 16.80
CA LYS A 473 7.55 -17.34 16.07
C LYS A 473 8.64 -17.36 14.98
N ALA A 474 8.26 -16.97 13.76
CA ALA A 474 9.22 -16.63 12.72
C ALA A 474 10.23 -15.57 13.24
N PRO A 475 11.54 -15.73 12.98
CA PRO A 475 12.55 -14.76 13.36
C PRO A 475 12.21 -13.33 12.89
N PRO A 476 12.49 -12.28 13.69
CA PRO A 476 12.12 -10.90 13.36
C PRO A 476 12.58 -10.44 11.98
N ARG A 477 13.75 -10.89 11.52
CA ARG A 477 14.31 -10.57 10.19
C ARG A 477 13.36 -10.83 9.03
N PHE A 478 12.58 -11.92 9.06
CA PHE A 478 11.64 -12.24 7.97
C PHE A 478 10.41 -11.32 7.99
N LYS A 479 9.99 -10.88 9.17
CA LYS A 479 8.93 -9.87 9.30
C LYS A 479 9.41 -8.51 8.81
N SER A 480 10.66 -8.15 9.11
CA SER A 480 11.29 -6.92 8.59
C SER A 480 11.44 -6.97 7.08
N ALA A 481 11.90 -8.09 6.51
CA ALA A 481 12.01 -8.30 5.07
C ALA A 481 10.65 -8.21 4.37
N LEU A 482 9.62 -8.87 4.91
CA LEU A 482 8.25 -8.76 4.40
C LEU A 482 7.77 -7.31 4.42
N ARG A 483 7.98 -6.59 5.53
CA ARG A 483 7.61 -5.18 5.64
C ARG A 483 8.35 -4.31 4.63
N ARG A 484 9.64 -4.58 4.35
CA ARG A 484 10.43 -3.86 3.33
C ARG A 484 9.84 -4.08 1.93
N ILE A 485 9.48 -5.32 1.58
CA ILE A 485 8.81 -5.64 0.29
C ILE A 485 7.48 -4.90 0.19
N GLU A 486 6.62 -5.04 1.20
CA GLU A 486 5.28 -4.42 1.16
C GLU A 486 5.37 -2.88 1.12
N SER A 487 6.38 -2.29 1.78
CA SER A 487 6.67 -0.85 1.72
C SER A 487 7.13 -0.39 0.35
N ALA A 488 8.10 -1.08 -0.25
CA ALA A 488 8.56 -0.74 -1.59
C ALA A 488 7.43 -0.83 -2.63
N ILE A 489 6.58 -1.88 -2.56
CA ILE A 489 5.42 -2.01 -3.45
C ILE A 489 4.43 -0.86 -3.23
N PHE A 490 4.14 -0.54 -1.98
CA PHE A 490 3.18 0.51 -1.64
C PHE A 490 3.66 1.89 -2.10
N ASP A 491 4.92 2.23 -1.84
CA ASP A 491 5.55 3.48 -2.27
C ASP A 491 5.60 3.59 -3.79
N PHE A 492 5.88 2.49 -4.50
CA PHE A 492 5.79 2.45 -5.95
C PHE A 492 4.35 2.65 -6.45
N CYS A 493 3.34 2.08 -5.78
CA CYS A 493 1.93 2.31 -6.13
C CYS A 493 1.50 3.76 -5.87
N GLN A 494 2.11 4.46 -4.90
CA GLN A 494 1.79 5.84 -4.57
C GLN A 494 2.54 6.87 -5.43
N PHE A 495 3.84 6.69 -5.65
CA PHE A 495 4.69 7.69 -6.34
C PHE A 495 5.25 7.26 -7.70
N GLY A 496 5.49 5.96 -7.90
CA GLY A 496 5.96 5.43 -9.18
C GLY A 496 7.44 5.75 -9.41
N GLY A 497 7.87 5.62 -10.66
CA GLY A 497 9.25 5.88 -11.08
C GLY A 497 10.17 4.66 -10.95
N THR A 498 11.21 4.65 -11.78
CA THR A 498 12.12 3.50 -11.97
C THR A 498 12.92 3.19 -10.71
N THR A 499 13.45 4.20 -10.01
CA THR A 499 14.18 4.01 -8.74
C THR A 499 13.35 3.30 -7.68
N ARG A 500 12.06 3.66 -7.51
CA ARG A 500 11.17 3.00 -6.54
C ARG A 500 10.80 1.58 -6.97
N PHE A 501 10.71 1.33 -8.27
CA PHE A 501 10.55 -0.04 -8.76
C PHE A 501 11.81 -0.87 -8.48
N GLY A 502 13.00 -0.26 -8.64
CA GLY A 502 14.28 -0.83 -8.21
C GLY A 502 14.30 -1.20 -6.71
N GLU A 503 13.70 -0.39 -5.83
CA GLU A 503 13.57 -0.74 -4.41
C GLU A 503 12.74 -2.01 -4.16
N ILE A 504 11.75 -2.30 -5.01
CA ILE A 504 11.01 -3.58 -4.93
C ILE A 504 11.97 -4.73 -5.24
N LEU A 505 12.78 -4.59 -6.29
CA LEU A 505 13.76 -5.58 -6.70
C LEU A 505 14.82 -5.82 -5.61
N CYS A 506 15.36 -4.76 -5.01
CA CYS A 506 16.28 -4.83 -3.87
C CYS A 506 15.63 -5.48 -2.64
N ALA A 507 14.37 -5.14 -2.32
CA ALA A 507 13.66 -5.72 -1.20
C ALA A 507 13.41 -7.23 -1.37
N LEU A 508 13.10 -7.67 -2.60
CA LEU A 508 12.98 -9.09 -2.95
C LEU A 508 14.35 -9.79 -2.81
N GLY A 509 15.42 -9.18 -3.32
CA GLY A 509 16.79 -9.69 -3.20
C GLY A 509 17.23 -9.87 -1.75
N GLN A 510 16.95 -8.88 -0.89
CA GLN A 510 17.26 -8.96 0.54
C GLN A 510 16.46 -10.07 1.23
N ALA A 511 15.19 -10.26 0.88
CA ALA A 511 14.39 -11.36 1.42
C ALA A 511 14.93 -12.73 0.97
N GLU A 512 15.38 -12.85 -0.28
CA GLU A 512 16.04 -14.06 -0.78
C GLU A 512 17.35 -14.33 -0.02
N ARG A 513 18.20 -13.31 0.18
CA ARG A 513 19.42 -13.42 0.99
C ARG A 513 19.16 -13.98 2.38
N GLU A 514 18.11 -13.50 3.07
CA GLU A 514 17.72 -14.02 4.39
C GLU A 514 17.24 -15.48 4.34
N LEU A 515 16.53 -15.87 3.27
CA LEU A 515 16.13 -17.26 3.06
C LEU A 515 17.34 -18.16 2.77
N ALA A 516 18.30 -17.68 1.98
CA ALA A 516 19.50 -18.41 1.60
C ALA A 516 20.33 -18.84 2.82
N LEU A 517 20.49 -17.95 3.81
CA LEU A 517 21.19 -18.23 5.06
C LEU A 517 20.59 -19.43 5.84
N MET A 518 19.30 -19.70 5.66
CA MET A 518 18.56 -20.75 6.37
C MET A 518 18.11 -21.88 5.46
N GLY A 519 18.54 -21.91 4.19
CA GLY A 519 18.08 -22.89 3.19
C GLY A 519 16.57 -22.87 3.00
N GLY A 520 15.96 -21.69 3.04
CA GLY A 520 14.53 -21.45 2.90
C GLY A 520 13.69 -21.66 4.16
N LYS A 521 14.29 -22.08 5.29
CA LYS A 521 13.55 -22.32 6.53
C LYS A 521 13.15 -20.99 7.18
N VAL A 522 11.85 -20.81 7.39
CA VAL A 522 11.27 -19.67 8.11
C VAL A 522 10.66 -20.21 9.40
N GLY A 523 11.43 -20.14 10.49
CA GLY A 523 11.05 -20.85 11.71
C GLY A 523 11.28 -22.37 11.58
N HIS A 524 10.47 -23.16 12.28
CA HIS A 524 10.69 -24.61 12.38
C HIS A 524 9.94 -25.41 11.30
N ASP A 525 8.70 -25.02 11.02
CA ASP A 525 7.76 -25.85 10.24
C ASP A 525 7.51 -25.30 8.82
N ASN A 526 7.90 -24.05 8.55
CA ASN A 526 7.69 -23.42 7.25
C ASN A 526 8.99 -23.39 6.43
N LYS A 527 8.87 -23.79 5.16
CA LYS A 527 9.95 -23.68 4.16
C LYS A 527 9.43 -22.94 2.94
N VAL A 528 10.13 -21.88 2.55
CA VAL A 528 9.84 -21.08 1.36
C VAL A 528 10.84 -21.47 0.28
N GLU A 529 10.37 -21.69 -0.94
CA GLU A 529 11.23 -21.99 -2.10
C GLU A 529 12.00 -20.73 -2.55
N PRO A 530 13.16 -20.89 -3.20
CA PRO A 530 13.89 -19.77 -3.79
C PRO A 530 13.00 -19.01 -4.77
N LEU A 531 13.10 -17.68 -4.80
CA LEU A 531 12.45 -16.88 -5.84
C LEU A 531 13.22 -17.04 -7.16
N SER A 532 12.53 -17.41 -8.23
CA SER A 532 13.15 -17.59 -9.54
C SER A 532 12.21 -17.26 -10.69
N ARG A 533 12.81 -17.00 -11.86
CA ARG A 533 12.13 -16.75 -13.14
C ARG A 533 11.33 -15.45 -13.22
N LEU A 534 11.81 -14.39 -12.58
CA LEU A 534 11.30 -13.06 -12.88
C LEU A 534 11.60 -12.73 -14.35
N SER A 535 10.66 -12.09 -15.01
CA SER A 535 10.78 -11.72 -16.41
C SER A 535 11.79 -10.57 -16.61
N PRO A 536 12.48 -10.48 -17.76
CA PRO A 536 13.41 -9.37 -18.03
C PRO A 536 12.77 -7.97 -17.97
N GLU A 537 11.45 -7.88 -18.10
CA GLU A 537 10.66 -6.65 -17.99
C GLU A 537 10.83 -5.95 -16.63
N TRP A 538 11.20 -6.69 -15.58
CA TRP A 538 11.60 -6.10 -14.29
C TRP A 538 12.84 -5.21 -14.40
N LEU A 539 13.77 -5.53 -15.31
CA LEU A 539 14.95 -4.69 -15.56
C LEU A 539 14.57 -3.38 -16.22
N GLU A 540 13.68 -3.42 -17.21
CA GLU A 540 13.21 -2.22 -17.90
C GLU A 540 12.44 -1.29 -16.96
N ALA A 541 11.60 -1.86 -16.08
CA ALA A 541 10.86 -1.09 -15.07
C ALA A 541 11.76 -0.53 -13.95
N ALA A 542 12.88 -1.18 -13.63
CA ALA A 542 13.80 -0.77 -12.56
C ALA A 542 14.96 0.13 -13.03
N ASN A 543 15.21 0.22 -14.34
CA ASN A 543 16.38 0.91 -14.88
C ASN A 543 16.31 2.43 -14.63
N ASP A 544 17.11 2.92 -13.70
CA ASP A 544 17.24 4.35 -13.37
C ASP A 544 18.39 5.03 -14.12
N GLY A 545 19.13 4.31 -14.96
CA GLY A 545 20.27 4.81 -15.72
C GLY A 545 21.53 5.03 -14.89
N SER A 546 21.57 4.58 -13.63
CA SER A 546 22.76 4.69 -12.78
C SER A 546 23.88 3.73 -13.19
N VAL A 547 25.12 4.10 -12.87
CA VAL A 547 26.30 3.25 -13.06
C VAL A 547 26.21 2.00 -12.20
N GLU A 548 25.68 2.12 -10.98
CA GLU A 548 25.45 1.02 -10.06
C GLU A 548 24.48 -0.02 -10.63
N PHE A 549 23.42 0.42 -11.30
CA PHE A 549 22.47 -0.45 -11.99
C PHE A 549 23.14 -1.22 -13.13
N GLU A 550 23.94 -0.54 -13.96
CA GLU A 550 24.67 -1.16 -15.06
C GLU A 550 25.66 -2.24 -14.57
N LEU A 551 26.43 -1.92 -13.52
CA LEU A 551 27.40 -2.84 -12.90
C LEU A 551 26.69 -4.07 -12.31
N ALA A 552 25.64 -3.88 -11.53
CA ALA A 552 24.87 -4.97 -10.93
C ALA A 552 24.23 -5.88 -11.99
N LEU A 553 23.70 -5.29 -13.06
CA LEU A 553 23.09 -6.02 -14.17
C LEU A 553 24.12 -6.91 -14.88
N ALA A 554 25.28 -6.34 -15.23
CA ALA A 554 26.35 -7.09 -15.90
C ALA A 554 26.78 -8.30 -15.07
N LEU A 555 27.00 -8.11 -13.76
CA LEU A 555 27.33 -9.19 -12.81
C LEU A 555 26.24 -10.25 -12.76
N SER A 556 24.98 -9.87 -12.56
CA SER A 556 23.86 -10.81 -12.41
C SER A 556 23.71 -11.77 -13.61
N SER A 557 24.22 -11.36 -14.77
CA SER A 557 24.15 -12.11 -16.03
C SER A 557 25.35 -13.03 -16.29
N VAL A 558 26.33 -13.09 -15.38
CA VAL A 558 27.56 -13.90 -15.55
C VAL A 558 27.25 -15.40 -15.51
N TRP A 559 27.78 -16.12 -16.50
CA TRP A 559 27.59 -17.55 -16.71
C TRP A 559 28.80 -18.21 -17.39
N ASP A 560 28.79 -19.53 -17.45
CA ASP A 560 29.78 -20.35 -18.15
C ASP A 560 29.22 -20.88 -19.48
N PRO A 561 29.82 -20.52 -20.64
CA PRO A 561 29.44 -21.04 -21.96
C PRO A 561 29.31 -22.56 -22.03
N GLU A 562 30.19 -23.29 -21.34
CA GLU A 562 30.24 -24.75 -21.34
C GLU A 562 29.26 -25.39 -20.35
N ARG A 563 28.59 -24.59 -19.50
CA ARG A 563 27.64 -25.03 -18.47
C ARG A 563 28.21 -26.04 -17.46
N LYS A 564 29.52 -26.03 -17.26
CA LYS A 564 30.24 -26.85 -16.26
C LYS A 564 30.39 -26.12 -14.93
N VAL A 565 30.41 -24.79 -14.95
CA VAL A 565 30.36 -23.91 -13.78
C VAL A 565 28.99 -23.24 -13.72
N GLY A 566 28.40 -23.13 -12.52
CA GLY A 566 27.08 -22.55 -12.35
C GLY A 566 26.99 -21.06 -12.71
N PRO A 567 25.77 -20.50 -12.84
CA PRO A 567 25.58 -19.06 -12.98
C PRO A 567 26.09 -18.32 -11.74
N LEU A 568 26.30 -16.99 -11.82
CA LEU A 568 26.82 -16.20 -10.70
C LEU A 568 26.05 -16.44 -9.40
N ARG A 569 24.72 -16.56 -9.49
CA ARG A 569 23.82 -16.86 -8.35
C ARG A 569 24.28 -18.06 -7.50
N SER A 570 24.87 -19.08 -8.11
CA SER A 570 25.37 -20.27 -7.39
C SER A 570 26.61 -20.00 -6.51
N ASN A 571 27.24 -18.83 -6.68
CA ASN A 571 28.30 -18.34 -5.81
C ASN A 571 27.75 -17.47 -4.65
N LEU A 572 26.53 -16.94 -4.78
CA LEU A 572 25.83 -16.14 -3.77
C LEU A 572 25.01 -17.00 -2.82
N GLU A 573 24.33 -18.02 -3.34
CA GLU A 573 23.46 -18.87 -2.55
C GLU A 573 23.43 -20.33 -3.01
N SER A 574 23.11 -21.22 -2.07
CA SER A 574 23.16 -22.67 -2.28
C SER A 574 21.90 -23.17 -2.99
N ILE A 575 21.90 -23.10 -4.33
CA ILE A 575 20.79 -23.51 -5.19
C ILE A 575 21.18 -24.61 -6.18
N THR A 576 20.22 -25.44 -6.58
CA THR A 576 20.38 -26.36 -7.71
C THR A 576 20.15 -25.62 -9.03
N TRP A 577 21.12 -25.72 -9.95
CA TRP A 577 21.09 -25.01 -11.23
C TRP A 577 21.17 -25.93 -12.46
N PHE A 578 21.27 -27.26 -12.26
CA PHE A 578 21.23 -28.26 -13.32
C PHE A 578 19.84 -28.93 -13.40
N LYS A 579 19.44 -29.36 -14.61
CA LYS A 579 18.16 -30.04 -14.84
C LYS A 579 18.19 -31.45 -14.23
N HIS A 580 17.42 -31.69 -13.17
CA HIS A 580 16.93 -33.03 -12.86
C HIS A 580 15.69 -33.30 -13.72
N PRO A 581 15.55 -34.47 -14.39
CA PRO A 581 14.41 -34.78 -15.27
C PRO A 581 13.03 -34.59 -14.62
N ASP A 582 12.92 -34.75 -13.30
CA ASP A 582 11.66 -34.73 -12.56
C ASP A 582 11.26 -33.35 -11.98
N TRP A 583 12.13 -32.34 -12.09
CA TRP A 583 11.94 -31.06 -11.39
C TRP A 583 11.46 -29.95 -12.32
N LYS A 584 10.20 -29.53 -12.15
CA LYS A 584 9.57 -28.43 -12.91
C LYS A 584 10.05 -27.02 -12.53
N GLY A 585 10.90 -26.86 -11.51
CA GLY A 585 11.39 -25.57 -11.01
C GLY A 585 12.85 -25.27 -11.38
N TYR A 586 13.16 -24.02 -11.74
CA TYR A 586 14.54 -23.50 -11.75
C TYR A 586 14.84 -23.11 -10.30
N ALA A 587 15.95 -23.59 -9.75
CA ALA A 587 16.38 -23.41 -8.35
C ALA A 587 15.49 -24.11 -7.29
N ALA A 588 16.06 -25.14 -6.66
CA ALA A 588 15.66 -25.61 -5.33
C ALA A 588 16.83 -25.37 -4.36
N TRP A 589 16.54 -25.15 -3.08
CA TRP A 589 17.59 -25.06 -2.06
C TRP A 589 18.43 -26.34 -2.05
N ALA A 590 19.74 -26.20 -2.27
CA ALA A 590 20.71 -27.28 -2.22
C ALA A 590 21.35 -27.35 -0.83
N THR A 591 21.72 -28.56 -0.38
CA THR A 591 22.47 -28.74 0.86
C THR A 591 23.92 -28.28 0.66
N ARG A 592 24.27 -27.12 1.24
CA ARG A 592 25.63 -26.54 1.37
C ARG A 592 26.58 -26.89 0.21
N GLN A 593 26.43 -26.19 -0.91
CA GLN A 593 27.37 -26.29 -2.02
C GLN A 593 28.68 -25.55 -1.73
N LYS A 594 29.80 -26.17 -2.11
CA LYS A 594 31.15 -25.58 -1.97
C LYS A 594 31.38 -24.36 -2.87
N SER A 595 30.49 -24.10 -3.82
CA SER A 595 30.56 -22.97 -4.77
C SER A 595 30.16 -21.63 -4.14
N VAL A 596 29.42 -21.66 -3.03
CA VAL A 596 28.96 -20.45 -2.32
C VAL A 596 30.11 -19.85 -1.55
N VAL A 597 30.46 -18.61 -1.90
CA VAL A 597 31.56 -17.85 -1.30
C VAL A 597 31.15 -16.44 -0.87
N TRP A 598 29.93 -16.01 -1.20
CA TRP A 598 29.42 -14.71 -0.77
C TRP A 598 29.15 -14.69 0.73
N THR A 599 29.66 -13.67 1.42
CA THR A 599 29.52 -13.50 2.87
C THR A 599 28.97 -12.11 3.21
N SER A 600 29.06 -11.70 4.47
CA SER A 600 28.69 -10.36 4.95
C SER A 600 29.86 -9.37 4.94
N THR A 601 30.98 -9.69 4.26
CA THR A 601 32.08 -8.75 3.99
C THR A 601 31.69 -7.69 2.96
N ASP A 602 32.61 -6.79 2.61
CA ASP A 602 32.39 -5.79 1.56
C ASP A 602 32.25 -6.41 0.15
N LEU A 603 31.66 -5.63 -0.77
CA LEU A 603 31.42 -6.01 -2.15
C LEU A 603 32.71 -6.47 -2.84
N ILE A 604 33.81 -5.73 -2.67
CA ILE A 604 35.07 -5.97 -3.38
C ILE A 604 35.65 -7.33 -2.99
N ALA A 605 35.71 -7.62 -1.68
CA ALA A 605 36.14 -8.92 -1.18
C ALA A 605 35.27 -10.06 -1.72
N ASN A 606 33.95 -9.89 -1.72
CA ASN A 606 33.02 -10.90 -2.24
C ASN A 606 33.23 -11.16 -3.75
N LEU A 607 33.39 -10.10 -4.57
CA LEU A 607 33.60 -10.25 -6.02
C LEU A 607 34.94 -10.95 -6.33
N VAL A 608 35.99 -10.67 -5.57
CA VAL A 608 37.29 -11.36 -5.72
C VAL A 608 37.17 -12.84 -5.34
N GLU A 609 36.54 -13.17 -4.22
CA GLU A 609 36.30 -14.57 -3.80
C GLU A 609 35.45 -15.32 -4.83
N VAL A 610 34.43 -14.67 -5.41
CA VAL A 610 33.64 -15.23 -6.51
C VAL A 610 34.51 -15.51 -7.73
N LEU A 611 35.34 -14.56 -8.16
CA LEU A 611 36.23 -14.73 -9.29
C LEU A 611 37.22 -15.88 -9.08
N GLU A 612 37.89 -15.92 -7.93
CA GLU A 612 38.80 -17.01 -7.54
C GLU A 612 38.09 -18.37 -7.55
N ARG A 613 36.90 -18.43 -6.94
CA ARG A 613 36.11 -19.65 -6.89
C ARG A 613 35.73 -20.16 -8.27
N ARG A 614 35.32 -19.26 -9.16
CA ARG A 614 34.96 -19.61 -10.55
C ARG A 614 36.17 -20.12 -11.33
N MET A 615 37.36 -19.54 -11.15
CA MET A 615 38.60 -20.04 -11.77
C MET A 615 38.99 -21.43 -11.25
N LEU A 616 38.81 -21.67 -9.94
CA LEU A 616 39.06 -22.97 -9.34
C LEU A 616 38.09 -24.05 -9.86
N ASP A 617 36.79 -23.74 -9.91
CA ASP A 617 35.77 -24.67 -10.42
C ASP A 617 35.94 -24.94 -11.92
N SER A 618 36.30 -23.93 -12.70
CA SER A 618 36.68 -24.07 -14.12
C SER A 618 37.86 -25.02 -14.31
N SER A 619 38.89 -24.89 -13.48
CA SER A 619 40.07 -25.75 -13.55
C SER A 619 39.75 -27.20 -13.15
N ARG A 620 38.90 -27.40 -12.14
CA ARG A 620 38.45 -28.74 -11.71
C ARG A 620 37.57 -29.43 -12.73
N SER A 621 36.72 -28.68 -13.41
CA SER A 621 35.79 -29.21 -14.42
C SER A 621 36.40 -29.29 -15.82
N ASN A 622 37.69 -28.96 -15.97
CA ASN A 622 38.37 -28.88 -17.27
C ASN A 622 37.57 -28.03 -18.29
N CYS A 623 37.19 -26.82 -17.90
CA CYS A 623 36.62 -25.86 -18.86
C CYS A 623 37.73 -25.38 -19.81
N GLU A 624 37.39 -25.25 -21.08
CA GLU A 624 38.30 -24.67 -22.07
C GLU A 624 38.19 -23.14 -22.07
N THR A 625 37.00 -22.60 -21.81
CA THR A 625 36.69 -21.17 -21.76
C THR A 625 36.73 -20.65 -20.32
N VAL A 626 36.98 -19.35 -20.17
CA VAL A 626 36.92 -18.68 -18.87
C VAL A 626 35.44 -18.46 -18.52
N PRO A 627 34.93 -18.90 -17.35
CA PRO A 627 33.50 -18.90 -17.01
C PRO A 627 32.96 -17.52 -16.60
N LEU A 628 33.29 -16.49 -17.38
CA LEU A 628 33.00 -15.08 -17.16
C LEU A 628 32.22 -14.46 -18.33
N ALA A 629 31.57 -15.28 -19.15
CA ALA A 629 30.65 -14.79 -20.16
C ALA A 629 29.47 -14.10 -19.47
N GLY A 630 28.96 -13.03 -20.10
CA GLY A 630 27.81 -12.29 -19.58
C GLY A 630 26.89 -11.88 -20.71
N ARG A 631 25.59 -11.91 -20.45
CA ARG A 631 24.58 -11.49 -21.42
C ARG A 631 24.40 -9.98 -21.47
N HIS A 632 24.62 -9.34 -20.33
CA HIS A 632 24.73 -7.90 -20.22
C HIS A 632 26.20 -7.52 -20.08
N LYS A 633 26.59 -6.45 -20.77
CA LYS A 633 27.95 -5.92 -20.73
C LYS A 633 27.95 -4.62 -19.96
N VAL A 634 29.12 -4.25 -19.47
CA VAL A 634 29.36 -2.94 -18.85
C VAL A 634 30.24 -2.09 -19.77
N SER A 635 29.97 -0.79 -19.76
CA SER A 635 30.73 0.27 -20.39
C SER A 635 32.06 0.50 -19.67
N LEU A 636 33.06 1.00 -20.40
CA LEU A 636 34.33 1.37 -19.78
C LEU A 636 34.16 2.53 -18.79
N ASN A 637 33.19 3.43 -18.99
CA ASN A 637 32.90 4.50 -18.05
C ASN A 637 32.52 3.94 -16.67
N ALA A 638 31.57 2.99 -16.63
CA ALA A 638 31.16 2.34 -15.39
C ALA A 638 32.29 1.54 -14.72
N ILE A 639 33.14 0.86 -15.52
CA ILE A 639 34.35 0.20 -15.01
C ILE A 639 35.32 1.21 -14.38
N SER A 640 35.54 2.35 -15.02
CA SER A 640 36.45 3.38 -14.51
C SER A 640 35.94 3.93 -13.18
N ALA A 641 34.66 4.28 -13.10
CA ALA A 641 34.03 4.76 -11.87
C ALA A 641 34.13 3.72 -10.73
N PHE A 642 33.91 2.43 -11.05
CA PHE A 642 34.06 1.34 -10.07
C PHE A 642 35.50 1.20 -9.54
N ILE A 643 36.50 1.28 -10.44
CA ILE A 643 37.92 1.19 -10.07
C ILE A 643 38.35 2.40 -9.24
N ALA A 644 37.89 3.59 -9.60
CA ALA A 644 38.16 4.84 -8.88
C ALA A 644 37.47 4.92 -7.51
N GLY A 645 36.49 4.06 -7.24
CA GLY A 645 35.71 4.08 -5.99
C GLY A 645 34.67 5.21 -5.97
N GLU A 646 34.22 5.66 -7.14
CA GLU A 646 33.24 6.74 -7.33
C GLU A 646 31.79 6.22 -7.38
N VAL A 647 31.56 4.96 -6.99
CA VAL A 647 30.26 4.28 -7.01
C VAL A 647 29.85 3.85 -5.60
N ASP A 648 28.54 3.70 -5.39
CA ASP A 648 28.01 3.11 -4.16
C ASP A 648 28.05 1.57 -4.21
N ASP A 649 29.09 0.98 -3.59
CA ASP A 649 29.25 -0.48 -3.48
C ASP A 649 28.03 -1.16 -2.81
N ALA A 650 27.41 -0.52 -1.81
CA ALA A 650 26.26 -1.10 -1.12
C ALA A 650 25.05 -1.15 -2.06
N ARG A 651 24.87 -0.11 -2.88
CA ARG A 651 23.80 -0.08 -3.90
C ARG A 651 23.98 -1.16 -4.96
N ILE A 652 25.21 -1.38 -5.43
CA ILE A 652 25.52 -2.46 -6.39
C ILE A 652 25.16 -3.83 -5.79
N GLU A 653 25.50 -4.08 -4.53
CA GLU A 653 25.16 -5.33 -3.85
C GLU A 653 23.64 -5.51 -3.70
N GLU A 654 22.91 -4.48 -3.26
CA GLU A 654 21.45 -4.55 -3.11
C GLU A 654 20.75 -4.83 -4.45
N LEU A 655 21.19 -4.19 -5.53
CA LEU A 655 20.66 -4.41 -6.88
C LEU A 655 21.03 -5.80 -7.41
N LEU A 656 22.26 -6.24 -7.19
CA LEU A 656 22.73 -7.56 -7.61
C LEU A 656 21.86 -8.68 -7.03
N TRP A 657 21.57 -8.63 -5.72
CA TRP A 657 20.71 -9.62 -5.05
C TRP A 657 19.29 -9.67 -5.61
N GLY A 658 18.78 -8.55 -6.13
CA GLY A 658 17.48 -8.53 -6.81
C GLY A 658 17.57 -9.03 -8.26
N MET A 659 18.57 -8.60 -9.01
CA MET A 659 18.74 -8.92 -10.44
C MET A 659 19.12 -10.38 -10.69
N ILE A 660 19.77 -11.07 -9.75
CA ILE A 660 20.04 -12.52 -9.87
C ILE A 660 18.75 -13.37 -9.88
N LEU A 661 17.61 -12.80 -9.49
CA LEU A 661 16.29 -13.48 -9.48
C LEU A 661 15.64 -13.52 -10.87
N ILE A 662 16.15 -12.69 -11.79
CA ILE A 662 15.64 -12.51 -13.15
C ILE A 662 16.16 -13.60 -14.08
N ASP A 663 15.30 -14.06 -14.99
CA ASP A 663 15.66 -15.01 -16.03
C ASP A 663 16.39 -14.30 -17.18
N HIS A 664 17.70 -14.16 -17.01
CA HIS A 664 18.59 -13.60 -18.03
C HIS A 664 18.62 -14.42 -19.33
N THR A 665 18.03 -15.64 -19.41
CA THR A 665 18.05 -16.44 -20.66
C THR A 665 17.17 -15.85 -21.75
N LYS A 666 16.24 -14.98 -21.34
CA LYS A 666 15.33 -14.26 -22.22
C LYS A 666 15.92 -12.88 -22.51
N SER A 667 15.76 -12.41 -23.75
CA SER A 667 16.22 -11.08 -24.15
C SER A 667 15.27 -10.00 -23.62
N CYS A 668 15.84 -8.92 -23.09
CA CYS A 668 15.17 -7.62 -22.99
C CYS A 668 15.50 -6.79 -24.24
N GLN A 669 14.57 -5.98 -24.72
CA GLN A 669 14.75 -5.17 -25.93
C GLN A 669 15.09 -3.70 -25.62
N GLY A 670 14.92 -3.24 -24.36
CA GLY A 670 14.93 -1.82 -24.01
C GLY A 670 16.16 -1.25 -23.29
N LEU A 671 17.24 -2.01 -23.04
CA LEU A 671 18.40 -1.50 -22.30
C LEU A 671 19.38 -0.78 -23.24
N GLN A 672 19.33 0.56 -23.24
CA GLN A 672 20.30 1.40 -23.93
C GLN A 672 21.51 1.67 -23.01
N TYR A 673 22.71 1.45 -23.55
CA TYR A 673 23.96 1.80 -22.89
C TYR A 673 24.38 3.20 -23.34
N ASN A 674 24.66 4.10 -22.41
CA ASN A 674 25.27 5.39 -22.74
C ASN A 674 26.75 5.18 -22.99
N GLU A 675 27.14 5.09 -24.27
CA GLU A 675 28.54 5.18 -24.67
C GLU A 675 29.00 6.65 -24.59
N SER A 676 29.21 7.14 -23.36
CA SER A 676 29.95 8.38 -23.14
C SER A 676 31.45 8.12 -23.39
N GLU A 677 32.19 9.16 -23.77
CA GLU A 677 33.67 9.12 -23.79
C GLU A 677 34.16 8.67 -22.41
N ALA A 678 34.74 7.46 -22.36
CA ALA A 678 35.21 6.89 -21.10
C ALA A 678 36.50 7.62 -20.67
N PRO A 679 36.64 7.98 -19.38
CA PRO A 679 37.91 8.47 -18.85
C PRO A 679 39.02 7.43 -19.05
N PRO A 680 40.31 7.84 -18.99
CA PRO A 680 41.43 6.93 -19.23
C PRO A 680 41.42 5.78 -18.22
N ILE A 681 41.20 4.57 -18.73
CA ILE A 681 41.23 3.32 -17.95
C ILE A 681 42.67 3.02 -17.49
N PRO A 682 42.90 2.56 -16.25
CA PRO A 682 44.25 2.15 -15.81
C PRO A 682 44.86 1.06 -16.69
N ARG A 683 46.12 1.21 -17.11
CA ARG A 683 46.77 0.20 -17.99
C ARG A 683 46.87 -1.15 -17.31
N ALA A 684 47.08 -1.18 -16.00
CA ALA A 684 47.02 -2.40 -15.19
C ALA A 684 45.70 -3.18 -15.40
N TYR A 685 44.55 -2.51 -15.37
CA TYR A 685 43.26 -3.14 -15.67
C TYR A 685 43.22 -3.68 -17.10
N ALA A 686 43.59 -2.85 -18.08
CA ALA A 686 43.57 -3.24 -19.50
C ALA A 686 44.42 -4.49 -19.74
N LEU A 687 45.63 -4.55 -19.18
CA LEU A 687 46.52 -5.70 -19.29
C LEU A 687 45.92 -6.96 -18.65
N LEU A 688 45.43 -6.85 -17.42
CA LEU A 688 44.87 -7.97 -16.68
C LEU A 688 43.58 -8.48 -17.33
N LYS A 689 42.70 -7.59 -17.79
CA LYS A 689 41.39 -7.96 -18.34
C LYS A 689 41.50 -8.87 -19.56
N LEU A 690 42.51 -8.67 -20.41
CA LEU A 690 42.75 -9.50 -21.61
C LEU A 690 43.04 -10.98 -21.28
N LEU A 691 43.49 -11.31 -20.06
CA LEU A 691 43.69 -12.69 -19.62
C LEU A 691 42.40 -13.37 -19.12
N PHE A 692 41.39 -12.58 -18.74
CA PHE A 692 40.15 -13.04 -18.13
C PHE A 692 38.95 -12.91 -19.08
N LEU A 693 39.19 -12.79 -20.38
CA LEU A 693 38.13 -12.80 -21.38
C LEU A 693 37.55 -14.21 -21.55
N PRO A 694 36.22 -14.36 -21.67
CA PRO A 694 35.59 -15.65 -21.92
C PRO A 694 35.86 -16.16 -23.33
N ASP A 695 35.91 -15.24 -24.29
CA ASP A 695 36.15 -15.51 -25.70
C ASP A 695 37.65 -15.41 -26.04
N GLU A 696 38.04 -16.02 -27.15
CA GLU A 696 39.41 -15.92 -27.67
C GLU A 696 39.73 -14.50 -28.12
N LEU A 697 40.96 -14.07 -27.86
CA LEU A 697 41.43 -12.77 -28.28
C LEU A 697 41.69 -12.78 -29.79
N GLU A 698 41.00 -11.91 -30.54
CA GLU A 698 41.21 -11.77 -31.98
C GLU A 698 42.49 -10.95 -32.23
N THR A 699 43.44 -11.54 -32.94
CA THR A 699 44.70 -10.92 -33.39
C THR A 699 44.82 -11.04 -34.91
N LYS A 700 45.67 -10.26 -35.60
CA LYS A 700 45.87 -10.42 -37.05
C LYS A 700 46.44 -11.81 -37.42
N ILE A 701 47.04 -12.51 -36.46
CA ILE A 701 47.63 -13.85 -36.63
C ILE A 701 46.59 -14.97 -36.37
N GLY A 702 45.39 -14.63 -35.88
CA GLY A 702 44.30 -15.55 -35.59
C GLY A 702 43.70 -15.38 -34.19
N LYS A 703 42.87 -16.33 -33.79
CA LYS A 703 42.26 -16.34 -32.46
C LYS A 703 43.18 -17.00 -31.45
N VAL A 704 43.50 -16.29 -30.38
CA VAL A 704 44.42 -16.75 -29.33
C VAL A 704 43.66 -16.94 -28.04
N ARG A 705 43.73 -18.15 -27.49
CA ARG A 705 43.18 -18.45 -26.16
C ARG A 705 44.23 -18.26 -25.09
N ILE A 706 43.94 -17.40 -24.12
CA ILE A 706 44.82 -17.11 -23.00
C ILE A 706 44.19 -17.67 -21.72
N LYS A 707 44.90 -18.58 -21.04
CA LYS A 707 44.46 -19.09 -19.73
C LYS A 707 45.06 -18.23 -18.62
N PRO A 708 44.25 -17.61 -17.73
CA PRO A 708 44.75 -16.81 -16.63
C PRO A 708 45.52 -17.69 -15.64
N GLU A 709 46.54 -17.11 -15.00
CA GLU A 709 47.33 -17.79 -13.98
C GLU A 709 46.76 -17.51 -12.59
N ALA A 710 46.48 -18.56 -11.81
CA ALA A 710 45.79 -18.45 -10.52
C ALA A 710 46.50 -17.51 -9.52
N ARG A 711 47.85 -17.44 -9.59
CA ARG A 711 48.68 -16.59 -8.73
C ARG A 711 48.37 -15.10 -8.88
N ILE A 712 47.85 -14.66 -10.02
CA ILE A 712 47.49 -13.25 -10.28
C ILE A 712 46.51 -12.75 -9.21
N LEU A 713 45.43 -13.49 -8.94
CA LEU A 713 44.41 -13.05 -7.98
C LEU A 713 44.94 -13.01 -6.54
N SER A 714 45.78 -13.98 -6.15
CA SER A 714 46.44 -13.98 -4.85
C SER A 714 47.40 -12.80 -4.65
N LEU A 715 48.11 -12.38 -5.70
CA LEU A 715 48.99 -11.20 -5.66
C LEU A 715 48.18 -9.90 -5.55
N MET A 716 47.08 -9.77 -6.30
CA MET A 716 46.20 -8.61 -6.22
C MET A 716 45.59 -8.47 -4.81
N ARG A 717 45.19 -9.58 -4.18
CA ARG A 717 44.72 -9.59 -2.77
C ARG A 717 45.79 -9.13 -1.79
N ALA A 718 47.05 -9.47 -2.06
CA ALA A 718 48.19 -9.08 -1.23
C ALA A 718 48.69 -7.64 -1.51
N GLY A 719 48.00 -6.87 -2.35
CA GLY A 719 48.40 -5.50 -2.72
C GLY A 719 49.59 -5.45 -3.70
N ARG A 720 50.00 -6.58 -4.27
CA ARG A 720 51.18 -6.71 -5.15
C ARG A 720 50.78 -6.63 -6.63
N ALA A 721 50.17 -5.51 -7.02
CA ALA A 721 49.62 -5.31 -8.37
C ALA A 721 50.68 -5.35 -9.48
N ASP A 722 51.87 -4.82 -9.22
CA ASP A 722 52.95 -4.77 -10.20
C ASP A 722 53.44 -6.17 -10.58
N GLU A 723 53.61 -7.05 -9.59
CA GLU A 723 53.98 -8.45 -9.84
C GLU A 723 52.89 -9.22 -10.61
N ALA A 724 51.62 -8.94 -10.30
CA ALA A 724 50.51 -9.50 -11.05
C ALA A 724 50.52 -9.04 -12.53
N CYS A 725 50.84 -7.76 -12.79
CA CYS A 725 50.99 -7.22 -14.13
C CYS A 725 52.20 -7.81 -14.87
N THR A 726 53.34 -8.03 -14.19
CA THR A 726 54.51 -8.70 -14.76
C THR A 726 54.18 -10.13 -15.20
N ILE A 727 53.43 -10.88 -14.39
CA ILE A 727 52.95 -12.22 -14.76
C ILE A 727 52.00 -12.12 -15.96
N ALA A 728 51.06 -11.18 -15.95
CA ALA A 728 50.11 -10.99 -17.04
C ALA A 728 50.81 -10.70 -18.38
N ALA A 729 51.78 -9.77 -18.38
CA ALA A 729 52.60 -9.44 -19.55
C ALA A 729 53.38 -10.66 -20.07
N ARG A 730 53.94 -11.48 -19.17
CA ARG A 730 54.64 -12.71 -19.55
C ARG A 730 53.70 -13.74 -20.20
N ARG A 731 52.49 -13.91 -19.68
CA ARG A 731 51.48 -14.83 -20.23
C ARG A 731 51.00 -14.39 -21.62
N LEU A 732 50.82 -13.09 -21.84
CA LEU A 732 50.52 -12.55 -23.16
C LEU A 732 51.65 -12.85 -24.16
N ARG A 733 52.92 -12.61 -23.78
CA ARG A 733 54.08 -12.91 -24.64
C ARG A 733 54.17 -14.39 -25.02
N ILE A 734 53.94 -15.29 -24.06
CA ILE A 734 53.89 -16.75 -24.31
C ILE A 734 52.79 -17.09 -25.33
N SER A 735 51.68 -16.36 -25.27
CA SER A 735 50.54 -16.50 -26.19
C SER A 735 50.74 -15.74 -27.51
N LYS A 736 51.96 -15.26 -27.80
CA LYS A 736 52.34 -14.46 -28.98
C LYS A 736 51.67 -13.09 -29.09
N VAL A 737 51.11 -12.58 -28.00
CA VAL A 737 50.55 -11.22 -27.90
C VAL A 737 51.58 -10.33 -27.23
N ILE A 738 52.09 -9.30 -27.91
CA ILE A 738 53.20 -8.47 -27.40
C ILE A 738 52.64 -7.25 -26.67
N PRO A 739 52.69 -7.19 -25.32
CA PRO A 739 52.29 -6.00 -24.59
C PRO A 739 53.30 -4.85 -24.82
N MET A 740 52.80 -3.61 -24.90
CA MET A 740 53.62 -2.40 -25.01
C MET A 740 54.42 -2.17 -23.72
N PRO A 741 55.70 -1.78 -23.82
CA PRO A 741 56.51 -1.44 -22.65
C PRO A 741 55.95 -0.21 -21.94
N HIS A 742 56.08 -0.19 -20.60
CA HIS A 742 55.78 0.96 -19.77
C HIS A 742 57.05 1.81 -19.58
N GLY A 743 56.96 3.12 -19.80
CA GLY A 743 58.07 4.07 -19.58
C GLY A 743 59.19 4.05 -20.63
N ARG A 744 59.80 5.22 -20.88
CA ARG A 744 60.91 5.39 -21.85
C ARG A 744 62.26 4.81 -21.37
N ILE A 745 62.34 4.27 -20.15
CA ILE A 745 63.59 3.75 -19.56
C ILE A 745 63.26 2.54 -18.68
N ALA A 746 63.17 1.34 -19.25
CA ALA A 746 63.33 0.10 -18.50
C ALA A 746 64.19 -0.85 -19.34
N PRO A 747 65.21 -1.52 -18.74
CA PRO A 747 66.02 -2.50 -19.47
C PRO A 747 65.14 -3.63 -19.99
N ARG A 748 65.65 -4.39 -20.97
CA ARG A 748 64.96 -5.50 -21.65
C ARG A 748 64.30 -6.57 -20.75
N ASP A 749 64.53 -6.53 -19.43
CA ASP A 749 63.97 -7.44 -18.42
C ASP A 749 63.39 -6.74 -17.15
N GLY A 750 63.10 -5.43 -17.18
CA GLY A 750 62.73 -4.64 -15.98
C GLY A 750 61.21 -4.49 -15.71
N ASP A 751 60.87 -4.48 -14.41
CA ASP A 751 59.54 -4.48 -13.78
C ASP A 751 58.49 -3.53 -14.34
N TRP A 752 57.23 -3.98 -14.32
CA TRP A 752 56.06 -3.13 -14.52
C TRP A 752 56.01 -2.09 -13.39
N GLY A 753 56.20 -0.81 -13.70
CA GLY A 753 56.21 0.28 -12.74
C GLY A 753 55.24 1.39 -13.15
N GLU A 754 53.95 1.09 -13.17
CA GLU A 754 52.93 2.14 -13.14
C GLU A 754 52.86 2.63 -11.69
N ALA A 755 52.62 3.93 -11.44
CA ALA A 755 52.26 4.39 -10.10
C ALA A 755 50.86 3.82 -9.76
N THR A 756 50.82 2.54 -9.37
CA THR A 756 49.66 1.85 -8.81
C THR A 756 49.26 2.43 -7.45
N GLU A 757 50.04 3.41 -6.94
CA GLU A 757 49.83 4.15 -5.69
C GLU A 757 48.42 4.76 -5.56
N CYS A 758 47.69 4.99 -6.66
CA CYS A 758 46.35 5.59 -6.64
C CYS A 758 45.17 4.63 -6.86
N VAL A 759 45.38 3.31 -7.07
CA VAL A 759 44.29 2.37 -7.39
C VAL A 759 44.34 1.13 -6.50
N ASP A 760 43.25 0.82 -5.78
CA ASP A 760 43.18 -0.39 -4.92
C ASP A 760 43.31 -1.67 -5.78
N PRO A 761 44.36 -2.48 -5.58
CA PRO A 761 44.55 -3.75 -6.30
C PRO A 761 43.37 -4.72 -6.16
N ARG A 762 42.64 -4.67 -5.05
CA ARG A 762 41.46 -5.51 -4.85
C ARG A 762 40.28 -5.07 -5.73
N ARG A 763 40.10 -3.75 -5.92
CA ARG A 763 39.11 -3.22 -6.87
C ARG A 763 39.45 -3.59 -8.31
N LEU A 764 40.73 -3.52 -8.68
CA LEU A 764 41.18 -3.99 -9.99
C LEU A 764 40.87 -5.48 -10.20
N ALA A 765 41.13 -6.33 -9.19
CA ALA A 765 40.79 -7.75 -9.28
C ALA A 765 39.28 -8.00 -9.38
N ALA A 766 38.47 -7.31 -8.57
CA ALA A 766 37.01 -7.38 -8.65
C ALA A 766 36.50 -6.92 -10.03
N ALA A 767 37.11 -5.89 -10.62
CA ALA A 767 36.75 -5.35 -11.93
C ALA A 767 36.91 -6.38 -13.07
N LEU A 768 37.77 -7.40 -12.89
CA LEU A 768 37.97 -8.46 -13.89
C LEU A 768 36.72 -9.36 -14.05
N LEU A 769 35.87 -9.43 -13.04
CA LEU A 769 34.65 -10.25 -13.07
C LEU A 769 33.58 -9.69 -14.03
N PHE A 770 33.59 -8.38 -14.30
CA PHE A 770 32.56 -7.74 -15.12
C PHE A 770 32.71 -8.08 -16.62
N PRO A 771 31.65 -8.54 -17.30
CA PRO A 771 31.65 -8.74 -18.74
C PRO A 771 31.70 -7.41 -19.50
N ILE A 772 32.62 -7.24 -20.45
CA ILE A 772 32.73 -6.04 -21.32
C ILE A 772 32.32 -6.35 -22.76
N ASN A 773 31.96 -5.32 -23.54
CA ASN A 773 31.61 -5.45 -24.95
C ASN A 773 32.86 -5.57 -25.85
N LYS A 774 32.67 -5.92 -27.13
CA LYS A 774 33.79 -6.12 -28.07
C LYS A 774 34.56 -4.83 -28.34
N ASP A 775 33.88 -3.70 -28.45
CA ASP A 775 34.51 -2.41 -28.72
C ASP A 775 35.42 -1.97 -27.57
N SER A 776 34.99 -2.24 -26.33
CA SER A 776 35.81 -2.06 -25.12
C SER A 776 37.05 -2.95 -25.16
N ILE A 777 36.93 -4.21 -25.59
CA ILE A 777 38.08 -5.11 -25.73
C ILE A 777 39.08 -4.54 -26.74
N GLU A 778 38.62 -4.07 -27.90
CA GLU A 778 39.48 -3.44 -28.91
C GLU A 778 40.16 -2.17 -28.38
N TYR A 779 39.43 -1.32 -27.64
CA TYR A 779 40.01 -0.16 -26.97
C TYR A 779 41.13 -0.55 -25.99
N LEU A 780 40.91 -1.56 -25.13
CA LEU A 780 41.93 -2.06 -24.21
C LEU A 780 43.13 -2.63 -24.97
N LYS A 781 42.93 -3.36 -26.07
CA LYS A 781 44.02 -3.86 -26.93
C LYS A 781 44.86 -2.71 -27.46
N HIS A 782 44.26 -1.66 -28.01
CA HIS A 782 44.99 -0.47 -28.48
C HIS A 782 45.81 0.21 -27.38
N GLN A 783 45.34 0.16 -26.14
CA GLN A 783 46.01 0.79 -25.01
C GLN A 783 47.26 0.03 -24.53
N VAL A 784 47.25 -1.30 -24.58
CA VAL A 784 48.31 -2.14 -23.96
C VAL A 784 49.02 -3.12 -24.88
N ILE A 785 48.53 -3.39 -26.09
CA ILE A 785 49.18 -4.30 -27.06
C ILE A 785 49.85 -3.48 -28.16
N ARG A 786 51.05 -3.91 -28.57
CA ARG A 786 51.79 -3.26 -29.65
C ARG A 786 51.00 -3.37 -30.96
N PRO A 787 50.86 -2.29 -31.76
CA PRO A 787 50.25 -2.38 -33.07
C PRO A 787 50.96 -3.43 -33.93
N GLU A 788 50.20 -4.40 -34.41
CA GLU A 788 50.69 -5.43 -35.32
C GLU A 788 50.94 -4.77 -36.67
N LYS A 789 52.21 -4.75 -37.12
CA LYS A 789 52.58 -4.20 -38.44
C LYS A 789 51.77 -4.93 -39.51
N ASP A 790 51.24 -4.19 -40.48
CA ASP A 790 50.62 -4.80 -41.65
C ASP A 790 51.65 -5.68 -42.33
N ILE A 791 51.28 -6.95 -42.54
CA ILE A 791 52.02 -7.83 -43.44
C ILE A 791 51.59 -7.39 -44.85
N GLU A 792 52.09 -6.24 -45.29
CA GLU A 792 52.19 -5.96 -46.72
C GLU A 792 53.31 -6.85 -47.26
N GLY A 793 52.98 -7.57 -48.34
CA GLY A 793 53.71 -8.72 -48.85
C GLY A 793 55.20 -8.47 -49.07
N SER A 794 55.98 -9.45 -48.62
CA SER A 794 57.26 -9.82 -49.24
C SER A 794 57.02 -10.51 -50.58
#